data_AF-A0AAE0L1X6-F1
#
_entry.id   AF-A0AAE0L1X6-F1
#
_cell.length_a   1.000
_cell.length_b   1.000
_cell.length_c   1.000
_cell.angle_alpha   90.00
_cell.angle_beta   90.00
_cell.angle_gamma   90.00
#
_symmetry.space_group_name_H-M   'P 1'
#
loop_
_entity.id
_entity.type
_entity.pdbx_description
1 polymer ?
#
loop_
_entity_poly.entity_id
_entity_poly.type
_entity_poly.pdbx_seq_one_letter_code
_entity_poly.pdbx_strand_id
1 'polypeptide(L)'
;MHQLQQCPECVLQGNAVEHSQQRAVVVHGTHLATVEHNVAYDVRGASYYIEDGNELYNRFAYNVALCPFALEGPLHGCTIPGTDNGEADTSLNQAGFWSMGHRNDFEGNRAANSFNGLLFHSSFAPNGRGGSRGHVCAPNVPFGRIVGNTNHGHGRFGFYVLVDVYPRDVAQPLENNGWTEWATCEAHGDAGEDRGVPVAVLDNLDYHNTWMGSYNLGDLQYLNSYAADSVNNLYWKESKNMADSCAATIRGAVFANGHLSLPDVRGTLLMEQTSFEGSVTFEANHHCGVGVTGMLCNPQYVFLNSTWQVTGENTFQFLAENDAGVFALAPPDAANAEGRIFPTGYQALVGGSKTYLLALDHGATCRTATEVVGESAAGRYGHGILCRKPVRRLNVWSRAQTSAGAPRLQLEVLQDGVAVATGLVEYWQIGNDGDTKKQGYPMAVTVTDAEETNSTTVYRLSLEGGGEIPSDWVIEFSDRIMGHRFGVEFIHLEAAGRECGNKTSSQHDRRWLDGNQDGDERQHGDDDAGGRARGACSGWDDMPEVACSSVAALQLPDCPEECPEGCPDNAYCACGRGACLCQAGFLGDSCATDVCASARCGAHGRCTGRYLGGDLPAVAAVCTCDEGWSGLTCKANPCEGNPCGEHGTCVALSETNYRCECESSWSGEDCSETCDDVCQGSYPYNCNTGLSPAFCLSYGGCSYSTSSFDSADACCINGCDPCADVVCPSTDNQCMSPGVCRNGIGPWTLPVTCPSLSLKSPPPA
;
A
#
# COMPACT_ATOMS: atom_id res chain seq x y z
N MET A 1 7.88 24.00 -17.99
CA MET A 1 6.91 24.30 -19.07
C MET A 1 5.72 24.99 -18.44
N HIS A 2 5.29 26.14 -18.97
CA HIS A 2 4.35 27.02 -18.27
C HIS A 2 3.34 27.63 -19.23
N GLN A 3 2.06 27.29 -19.03
CA GLN A 3 0.89 27.85 -19.71
C GLN A 3 1.00 27.76 -21.24
N LEU A 4 1.54 26.65 -21.74
CA LEU A 4 1.71 26.40 -23.18
C LEU A 4 0.45 25.80 -23.82
N GLN A 5 -0.56 25.44 -23.01
CA GLN A 5 -1.73 24.68 -23.45
C GLN A 5 -1.29 23.40 -24.16
N GLN A 6 -1.82 23.10 -25.35
CA GLN A 6 -1.43 21.92 -26.12
C GLN A 6 -0.03 22.12 -26.70
N CYS A 7 0.95 21.33 -26.24
CA CYS A 7 2.30 21.38 -26.79
C CYS A 7 2.89 19.97 -27.00
N PRO A 8 2.41 19.24 -28.03
CA PRO A 8 2.91 17.88 -28.33
C PRO A 8 4.40 17.84 -28.71
N GLU A 9 4.94 18.94 -29.24
CA GLU A 9 6.35 19.08 -29.60
C GLU A 9 7.22 19.57 -28.43
N CYS A 10 6.63 19.90 -27.27
CA CYS A 10 7.39 20.32 -26.10
C CYS A 10 8.08 19.12 -25.46
N VAL A 11 9.41 19.13 -25.52
CA VAL A 11 10.25 18.08 -24.94
C VAL A 11 11.28 18.68 -23.98
N LEU A 12 11.38 18.10 -22.79
CA LEU A 12 12.49 18.29 -21.87
C LEU A 12 13.17 16.94 -21.68
N GLN A 13 14.34 16.77 -22.31
CA GLN A 13 15.02 15.48 -22.38
C GLN A 13 16.50 15.57 -22.03
N GLY A 14 17.00 14.61 -21.24
CA GLY A 14 18.43 14.41 -21.01
C GLY A 14 19.10 15.49 -20.17
N ASN A 15 18.35 16.17 -19.30
CA ASN A 15 18.88 17.27 -18.47
C ASN A 15 19.28 16.77 -17.08
N ALA A 16 20.31 17.38 -16.50
CA ALA A 16 20.62 17.27 -15.08
C ALA A 16 20.32 18.61 -14.39
N VAL A 17 19.47 18.58 -13.37
CA VAL A 17 19.15 19.73 -12.52
C VAL A 17 19.64 19.43 -11.12
N GLU A 18 20.57 20.26 -10.66
CA GLU A 18 21.29 20.05 -9.41
C GLU A 18 21.16 21.27 -8.49
N HIS A 19 21.04 21.03 -7.18
CA HIS A 19 21.14 22.07 -6.13
C HIS A 19 20.05 23.17 -6.24
N SER A 20 18.93 22.83 -6.86
CA SER A 20 17.78 23.74 -6.99
C SER A 20 17.18 24.00 -5.62
N GLN A 21 16.88 25.27 -5.33
CA GLN A 21 16.32 25.69 -4.05
C GLN A 21 14.78 25.63 -4.00
N GLN A 22 14.13 25.13 -5.05
CA GLN A 22 12.66 25.00 -5.10
C GLN A 22 12.11 23.79 -5.84
N ARG A 23 12.37 23.66 -7.15
CA ARG A 23 11.86 22.57 -8.00
C ARG A 23 12.84 22.33 -9.15
N ALA A 24 12.85 21.15 -9.74
CA ALA A 24 13.64 20.89 -10.95
C ALA A 24 12.80 21.14 -12.21
N VAL A 25 11.67 20.45 -12.32
CA VAL A 25 10.79 20.55 -13.48
C VAL A 25 9.36 20.78 -13.03
N VAL A 26 8.78 21.86 -13.55
CA VAL A 26 7.36 22.17 -13.38
C VAL A 26 6.67 22.05 -14.74
N VAL A 27 5.57 21.31 -14.78
CA VAL A 27 4.60 21.31 -15.87
C VAL A 27 3.32 21.94 -15.34
N HIS A 28 2.99 23.11 -15.87
CA HIS A 28 1.87 23.91 -15.41
C HIS A 28 1.09 24.43 -16.62
N GLY A 29 -0.23 24.21 -16.67
CA GLY A 29 -1.11 24.66 -17.75
C GLY A 29 -0.64 24.21 -19.13
N THR A 30 -0.03 23.02 -19.19
CA THR A 30 0.57 22.45 -20.39
C THR A 30 0.09 21.01 -20.53
N HIS A 31 -0.22 20.59 -21.75
CA HIS A 31 -0.71 19.27 -22.10
C HIS A 31 0.17 18.66 -23.19
N LEU A 32 0.16 17.33 -23.28
CA LEU A 32 0.87 16.58 -24.32
C LEU A 32 2.40 16.77 -24.35
N ALA A 33 2.99 17.36 -23.32
CA ALA A 33 4.44 17.53 -23.28
C ALA A 33 5.17 16.27 -22.82
N THR A 34 6.44 16.14 -23.20
CA THR A 34 7.30 15.04 -22.81
C THR A 34 8.41 15.53 -21.88
N VAL A 35 8.55 14.90 -20.72
CA VAL A 35 9.62 15.10 -19.74
C VAL A 35 10.28 13.74 -19.54
N GLU A 36 11.44 13.51 -20.15
CA GLU A 36 12.10 12.21 -20.07
C GLU A 36 13.61 12.22 -19.89
N HIS A 37 14.17 11.17 -19.29
CA HIS A 37 15.63 11.03 -19.09
C HIS A 37 16.29 12.18 -18.33
N ASN A 38 15.54 12.86 -17.47
CA ASN A 38 16.09 13.93 -16.66
C ASN A 38 16.54 13.40 -15.30
N VAL A 39 17.55 14.02 -14.73
CA VAL A 39 18.05 13.75 -13.38
C VAL A 39 17.85 14.98 -12.52
N ALA A 40 17.14 14.83 -11.42
CA ALA A 40 17.00 15.82 -10.37
C ALA A 40 17.77 15.32 -9.14
N TYR A 41 18.84 16.03 -8.78
CA TYR A 41 19.71 15.66 -7.65
C TYR A 41 19.88 16.86 -6.71
N ASP A 42 19.75 16.63 -5.40
CA ASP A 42 19.82 17.73 -4.42
C ASP A 42 18.85 18.87 -4.78
N VAL A 43 17.60 18.50 -5.06
CA VAL A 43 16.54 19.46 -5.35
C VAL A 43 15.73 19.59 -4.09
N ARG A 44 15.69 20.80 -3.55
CA ARG A 44 14.78 21.17 -2.49
C ARG A 44 13.36 21.22 -3.03
N GLY A 45 12.36 20.87 -2.22
CA GLY A 45 10.95 20.86 -2.61
C GLY A 45 10.57 19.65 -3.48
N ALA A 46 9.47 19.76 -4.22
CA ALA A 46 9.09 18.72 -5.19
C ALA A 46 10.02 18.75 -6.42
N SER A 47 10.64 17.62 -6.79
CA SER A 47 11.59 17.62 -7.92
C SER A 47 10.86 17.76 -9.26
N TYR A 48 9.89 16.89 -9.52
CA TYR A 48 8.99 16.97 -10.67
C TYR A 48 7.59 17.30 -10.17
N TYR A 49 6.98 18.33 -10.76
CA TYR A 49 5.77 18.95 -10.21
C TYR A 49 4.74 19.25 -11.31
N ILE A 50 3.53 18.70 -11.15
CA ILE A 50 2.34 19.02 -11.96
C ILE A 50 1.38 19.85 -11.12
N GLU A 51 1.10 21.09 -11.55
CA GLU A 51 0.67 22.15 -10.63
C GLU A 51 -0.83 22.29 -10.37
N ASP A 52 -1.66 22.42 -11.42
CA ASP A 52 -3.02 22.98 -11.28
C ASP A 52 -4.13 21.92 -11.37
N GLY A 53 -3.82 20.73 -11.88
CA GLY A 53 -4.76 19.60 -12.00
C GLY A 53 -5.42 19.50 -13.37
N ASN A 54 -5.34 20.55 -14.20
CA ASN A 54 -5.84 20.54 -15.58
C ASN A 54 -4.79 20.07 -16.59
N GLU A 55 -3.54 19.84 -16.20
CA GLU A 55 -2.51 19.31 -17.09
C GLU A 55 -2.84 17.87 -17.49
N LEU A 56 -2.90 17.59 -18.80
CA LEU A 56 -3.37 16.31 -19.35
C LEU A 56 -2.34 15.72 -20.31
N TYR A 57 -2.25 14.39 -20.31
CA TYR A 57 -1.48 13.60 -21.27
C TYR A 57 -0.01 14.01 -21.39
N ASN A 58 0.54 14.63 -20.34
CA ASN A 58 1.98 14.84 -20.25
C ASN A 58 2.63 13.53 -19.86
N ARG A 59 3.80 13.28 -20.45
CA ARG A 59 4.53 12.03 -20.25
C ARG A 59 5.80 12.29 -19.45
N PHE A 60 5.85 11.77 -18.23
CA PHE A 60 7.01 11.73 -17.37
C PHE A 60 7.61 10.33 -17.46
N ALA A 61 8.69 10.18 -18.24
CA ALA A 61 9.27 8.87 -18.50
C ALA A 61 10.75 8.81 -18.10
N TYR A 62 11.14 7.81 -17.32
CA TYR A 62 12.55 7.52 -17.04
C TYR A 62 13.32 8.67 -16.42
N ASN A 63 12.64 9.50 -15.64
CA ASN A 63 13.27 10.54 -14.87
C ASN A 63 13.74 10.00 -13.52
N VAL A 64 14.77 10.62 -12.98
CA VAL A 64 15.37 10.28 -11.69
C VAL A 64 15.20 11.46 -10.74
N ALA A 65 14.73 11.20 -9.52
CA ALA A 65 14.67 12.15 -8.41
C ALA A 65 15.42 11.58 -7.20
N LEU A 66 16.49 12.25 -6.77
CA LEU A 66 17.36 11.80 -5.68
C LEU A 66 17.51 12.89 -4.63
N CYS A 67 17.09 12.56 -3.40
CA CYS A 67 17.39 13.39 -2.24
C CYS A 67 18.62 12.86 -1.50
N PRO A 68 19.74 13.61 -1.42
CA PRO A 68 20.95 13.12 -0.75
C PRO A 68 20.92 13.25 0.78
N PHE A 69 19.91 13.91 1.36
CA PHE A 69 19.87 14.19 2.79
C PHE A 69 18.99 13.21 3.53
N ALA A 70 19.49 12.73 4.68
CA ALA A 70 18.68 12.00 5.64
C ALA A 70 17.57 12.90 6.20
N LEU A 71 16.40 12.30 6.46
CA LEU A 71 15.25 13.00 7.05
C LEU A 71 15.50 13.45 8.48
N GLU A 72 16.32 12.73 9.23
CA GLU A 72 16.71 13.09 10.61
C GLU A 72 17.88 14.08 10.65
N GLY A 73 18.45 14.44 9.50
CA GLY A 73 19.53 15.41 9.41
C GLY A 73 19.07 16.87 9.64
N PRO A 74 20.01 17.82 9.78
CA PRO A 74 19.72 19.24 10.03
C PRO A 74 18.93 19.93 8.90
N LEU A 75 18.83 19.28 7.75
CA LEU A 75 18.11 19.75 6.58
C LEU A 75 16.73 19.10 6.42
N HIS A 76 16.38 18.17 7.31
CA HIS A 76 15.13 17.42 7.31
C HIS A 76 14.76 16.88 5.91
N GLY A 77 15.70 16.14 5.31
CA GLY A 77 15.60 15.70 3.91
C GLY A 77 15.73 16.86 2.93
N CYS A 78 14.96 16.81 1.84
CA CYS A 78 14.93 17.81 0.78
C CYS A 78 13.77 18.80 0.93
N THR A 79 13.32 19.04 2.16
CA THR A 79 12.19 19.94 2.43
C THR A 79 12.61 21.42 2.40
N ILE A 80 11.64 22.31 2.17
CA ILE A 80 11.77 23.77 2.19
C ILE A 80 10.76 24.35 3.18
N PRO A 81 11.13 24.54 4.46
CA PRO A 81 10.25 25.20 5.42
C PRO A 81 9.90 26.64 5.01
N GLY A 82 8.66 27.08 5.24
CA GLY A 82 8.23 28.48 5.06
C GLY A 82 7.94 28.91 3.62
N THR A 83 7.95 27.98 2.67
CA THR A 83 7.42 28.19 1.30
C THR A 83 5.89 28.39 1.30
N ASP A 84 5.37 29.11 0.30
CA ASP A 84 3.93 29.33 0.09
C ASP A 84 3.22 28.09 -0.47
N ASN A 85 3.98 27.12 -0.98
CA ASN A 85 3.49 25.81 -1.36
C ASN A 85 3.86 24.75 -0.32
N GLY A 86 3.40 24.95 0.92
CA GLY A 86 3.68 24.05 2.04
C GLY A 86 3.37 22.58 1.74
N GLU A 87 2.36 22.34 0.89
CA GLU A 87 1.91 21.01 0.53
C GLU A 87 3.01 20.18 -0.16
N ALA A 88 3.58 20.66 -1.26
CA ALA A 88 4.52 19.87 -2.06
C ALA A 88 5.99 20.08 -1.70
N ASP A 89 6.31 21.12 -0.94
CA ASP A 89 7.70 21.53 -0.74
C ASP A 89 8.20 21.31 0.69
N THR A 90 7.32 21.16 1.69
CA THR A 90 7.71 21.00 3.11
C THR A 90 7.65 19.55 3.60
N SER A 91 8.00 19.32 4.87
CA SER A 91 7.80 18.03 5.53
C SER A 91 6.32 17.59 5.62
N LEU A 92 5.35 18.40 5.17
CA LEU A 92 3.97 17.96 5.02
C LEU A 92 3.88 16.84 3.97
N ASN A 93 4.26 17.12 2.72
CA ASN A 93 4.14 16.18 1.61
C ASN A 93 5.20 16.36 0.50
N GLN A 94 6.43 16.77 0.86
CA GLN A 94 7.56 16.80 -0.10
C GLN A 94 7.70 15.47 -0.84
N ALA A 95 7.93 15.53 -2.16
CA ALA A 95 8.02 14.34 -2.99
C ALA A 95 9.11 14.42 -4.07
N GLY A 96 9.59 13.26 -4.52
CA GLY A 96 10.38 13.21 -5.77
C GLY A 96 9.51 13.63 -6.95
N PHE A 97 8.34 13.02 -7.06
CA PHE A 97 7.32 13.34 -8.06
C PHE A 97 6.05 13.73 -7.33
N TRP A 98 5.55 14.92 -7.61
CA TRP A 98 4.31 15.44 -7.05
C TRP A 98 3.34 15.76 -8.17
N SER A 99 2.11 15.26 -8.07
CA SER A 99 1.07 15.55 -9.05
C SER A 99 -0.28 15.86 -8.41
N MET A 100 -0.89 16.96 -8.84
CA MET A 100 -2.32 17.22 -8.63
C MET A 100 -3.19 16.64 -9.76
N GLY A 101 -2.64 16.55 -10.97
CA GLY A 101 -3.35 16.09 -12.17
C GLY A 101 -3.07 14.62 -12.47
N HIS A 102 -4.10 13.77 -12.37
CA HIS A 102 -3.94 12.32 -12.49
C HIS A 102 -3.80 11.82 -13.93
N ARG A 103 -4.39 12.52 -14.89
CA ARG A 103 -4.40 12.12 -16.32
C ARG A 103 -3.08 12.42 -17.03
N ASN A 104 -1.96 12.03 -16.41
CA ASN A 104 -0.60 12.14 -16.95
C ASN A 104 0.10 10.79 -16.82
N ASP A 105 1.02 10.51 -17.72
CA ASP A 105 1.72 9.23 -17.78
C ASP A 105 3.01 9.30 -16.95
N PHE A 106 3.19 8.33 -16.05
CA PHE A 106 4.39 8.12 -15.23
C PHE A 106 4.96 6.74 -15.54
N GLU A 107 6.02 6.72 -16.36
CA GLU A 107 6.60 5.48 -16.90
C GLU A 107 8.06 5.32 -16.48
N GLY A 108 8.37 4.28 -15.72
CA GLY A 108 9.76 3.90 -15.43
C GLY A 108 10.57 4.91 -14.62
N ASN A 109 9.93 5.86 -13.94
CA ASN A 109 10.62 6.87 -13.14
C ASN A 109 11.21 6.24 -11.87
N ARG A 110 12.25 6.88 -11.35
CA ARG A 110 12.98 6.43 -10.14
C ARG A 110 13.01 7.56 -9.12
N ALA A 111 12.50 7.30 -7.93
CA ALA A 111 12.58 8.22 -6.80
C ALA A 111 13.32 7.54 -5.66
N ALA A 112 14.22 8.28 -4.98
CA ALA A 112 14.84 7.79 -3.76
C ALA A 112 15.03 8.88 -2.70
N ASN A 113 14.89 8.46 -1.44
CA ASN A 113 15.26 9.20 -0.21
C ASN A 113 14.53 10.54 0.05
N SER A 114 13.57 10.92 -0.79
CA SER A 114 12.65 12.03 -0.49
C SER A 114 11.65 11.63 0.60
N PHE A 115 10.90 12.60 1.14
CA PHE A 115 9.86 12.30 2.13
C PHE A 115 8.77 11.39 1.53
N ASN A 116 8.31 11.69 0.31
CA ASN A 116 7.49 10.79 -0.52
C ASN A 116 8.17 10.51 -1.87
N GLY A 117 7.91 9.36 -2.49
CA GLY A 117 8.44 8.99 -3.80
C GLY A 117 7.63 9.58 -4.95
N LEU A 118 6.57 8.87 -5.33
CA LEU A 118 5.58 9.26 -6.32
C LEU A 118 4.24 9.53 -5.64
N LEU A 119 3.96 10.82 -5.43
CA LEU A 119 2.82 11.31 -4.67
C LEU A 119 1.79 11.97 -5.58
N PHE A 120 0.55 11.47 -5.50
CA PHE A 120 -0.63 12.10 -6.10
C PHE A 120 -1.48 12.74 -5.01
N HIS A 121 -1.74 14.05 -5.08
CA HIS A 121 -2.51 14.76 -4.06
C HIS A 121 -3.50 15.77 -4.67
N SER A 122 -4.60 15.25 -5.20
CA SER A 122 -5.66 16.06 -5.82
C SER A 122 -6.59 16.77 -4.83
N SER A 123 -6.77 16.24 -3.62
CA SER A 123 -7.68 16.82 -2.63
C SER A 123 -7.20 18.13 -1.99
N PHE A 124 -5.93 18.47 -2.17
CA PHE A 124 -5.40 19.76 -1.74
C PHE A 124 -6.11 20.93 -2.45
N ALA A 125 -6.38 20.77 -3.74
CA ALA A 125 -7.17 21.70 -4.53
C ALA A 125 -8.12 20.90 -5.44
N PRO A 126 -9.22 20.34 -4.88
CA PRO A 126 -10.07 19.39 -5.58
C PRO A 126 -10.74 20.02 -6.80
N ASN A 127 -10.93 21.35 -6.76
CA ASN A 127 -11.53 22.12 -7.84
C ASN A 127 -10.50 22.76 -8.79
N GLY A 128 -9.25 22.31 -8.76
CA GLY A 128 -8.11 22.93 -9.44
C GLY A 128 -7.51 24.12 -8.68
N ARG A 129 -6.26 24.45 -9.01
CA ARG A 129 -5.51 25.59 -8.47
C ARG A 129 -5.26 26.65 -9.55
N GLY A 130 -4.79 27.83 -9.14
CA GLY A 130 -4.31 28.84 -10.08
C GLY A 130 -5.38 29.28 -11.07
N GLY A 131 -5.08 29.18 -12.37
CA GLY A 131 -6.00 29.53 -13.44
C GLY A 131 -7.11 28.51 -13.68
N SER A 132 -6.98 27.30 -13.13
CA SER A 132 -7.95 26.20 -13.26
C SER A 132 -8.96 26.12 -12.10
N ARG A 133 -8.84 27.00 -11.10
CA ARG A 133 -9.71 26.99 -9.93
C ARG A 133 -11.19 27.13 -10.29
N GLY A 134 -12.00 26.16 -9.88
CA GLY A 134 -13.43 26.03 -10.19
C GLY A 134 -13.74 25.29 -11.49
N HIS A 135 -12.73 24.81 -12.21
CA HIS A 135 -12.88 24.23 -13.54
C HIS A 135 -12.45 22.76 -13.65
N VAL A 136 -11.91 22.15 -12.60
CA VAL A 136 -11.40 20.77 -12.63
C VAL A 136 -12.00 19.98 -11.49
N CYS A 137 -12.38 18.73 -11.69
CA CYS A 137 -12.74 17.82 -10.59
C CYS A 137 -11.60 16.84 -10.29
N ALA A 138 -10.46 17.37 -9.83
CA ALA A 138 -9.18 16.65 -9.80
C ALA A 138 -9.24 15.25 -9.15
N PRO A 139 -9.96 15.02 -8.02
CA PRO A 139 -9.98 13.71 -7.38
C PRO A 139 -10.71 12.61 -8.17
N ASN A 140 -11.54 12.99 -9.13
CA ASN A 140 -12.31 12.06 -9.95
C ASN A 140 -11.72 11.84 -11.34
N VAL A 141 -10.65 12.56 -11.69
CA VAL A 141 -9.96 12.40 -12.97
C VAL A 141 -9.24 11.05 -12.99
N PRO A 142 -9.44 10.22 -14.03
CA PRO A 142 -8.78 8.94 -14.12
C PRO A 142 -7.28 9.13 -14.36
N PHE A 143 -6.51 8.19 -13.84
CA PHE A 143 -5.07 8.20 -14.02
C PHE A 143 -4.70 7.98 -15.50
N GLY A 144 -3.62 8.63 -15.91
CA GLY A 144 -2.87 8.19 -17.08
C GLY A 144 -2.17 6.86 -16.78
N ARG A 145 -1.17 6.53 -17.60
CA ARG A 145 -0.41 5.29 -17.44
C ARG A 145 0.53 5.39 -16.26
N ILE A 146 0.44 4.48 -15.28
CA ILE A 146 1.40 4.36 -14.19
C ILE A 146 2.08 2.99 -14.30
N VAL A 147 3.31 2.98 -14.83
CA VAL A 147 3.96 1.73 -15.23
C VAL A 147 5.42 1.70 -14.82
N GLY A 148 5.80 0.66 -14.07
CA GLY A 148 7.21 0.31 -13.88
C GLY A 148 8.05 1.32 -13.10
N ASN A 149 7.41 2.17 -12.29
CA ASN A 149 8.12 3.15 -11.47
C ASN A 149 8.77 2.45 -10.27
N THR A 150 9.88 3.02 -9.76
CA THR A 150 10.58 2.52 -8.58
C THR A 150 10.68 3.60 -7.52
N ASN A 151 10.26 3.28 -6.29
CA ASN A 151 10.35 4.15 -5.13
C ASN A 151 11.15 3.47 -4.02
N HIS A 152 12.18 4.14 -3.50
CA HIS A 152 13.15 3.56 -2.59
C HIS A 152 13.53 4.47 -1.42
N GLY A 153 13.52 3.94 -0.20
CA GLY A 153 14.14 4.61 0.94
C GLY A 153 13.42 5.88 1.39
N HIS A 154 12.13 6.02 1.05
CA HIS A 154 11.35 7.20 1.42
C HIS A 154 10.91 7.12 2.87
N GLY A 155 11.12 8.18 3.65
CA GLY A 155 10.76 8.13 5.07
C GLY A 155 9.28 8.28 5.36
N ARG A 156 8.44 8.50 4.35
CA ARG A 156 7.00 8.32 4.47
C ARG A 156 6.46 7.35 3.43
N PHE A 157 6.14 7.82 2.22
CA PHE A 157 5.52 6.93 1.23
C PHE A 157 6.37 6.73 -0.02
N GLY A 158 6.38 5.51 -0.57
CA GLY A 158 6.87 5.25 -1.93
C GLY A 158 5.88 5.77 -2.97
N PHE A 159 5.12 4.85 -3.58
CA PHE A 159 3.89 5.18 -4.32
C PHE A 159 2.76 5.51 -3.35
N TYR A 160 2.13 6.67 -3.53
CA TYR A 160 1.01 7.06 -2.68
C TYR A 160 -0.01 7.97 -3.36
N VAL A 161 -1.27 7.60 -3.20
CA VAL A 161 -2.42 8.44 -3.57
C VAL A 161 -3.00 9.03 -2.30
N LEU A 162 -2.76 10.32 -2.10
CA LEU A 162 -3.17 11.07 -0.92
C LEU A 162 -4.56 11.68 -1.13
N VAL A 163 -5.49 11.14 -0.35
CA VAL A 163 -6.86 11.61 -0.06
C VAL A 163 -7.82 11.65 -1.26
N ASP A 164 -8.93 10.93 -1.09
CA ASP A 164 -10.18 10.96 -1.86
C ASP A 164 -10.06 10.83 -3.38
N VAL A 165 -9.38 9.80 -3.91
CA VAL A 165 -9.26 9.59 -5.36
C VAL A 165 -10.18 8.48 -5.85
N TYR A 166 -11.13 8.84 -6.71
CA TYR A 166 -12.14 7.93 -7.28
C TYR A 166 -12.26 8.17 -8.78
N PRO A 167 -11.39 7.56 -9.60
CA PRO A 167 -11.41 7.68 -11.05
C PRO A 167 -12.81 7.47 -11.63
N ARG A 168 -13.30 8.44 -12.42
CA ARG A 168 -14.59 8.42 -13.12
C ARG A 168 -14.37 8.71 -14.59
N ASP A 169 -15.38 8.46 -15.42
CA ASP A 169 -15.34 8.86 -16.83
C ASP A 169 -15.60 10.38 -16.97
N VAL A 170 -14.58 11.15 -16.59
CA VAL A 170 -14.60 12.62 -16.60
C VAL A 170 -14.16 13.12 -17.97
N ALA A 171 -15.01 13.93 -18.61
CA ALA A 171 -14.66 14.63 -19.84
C ALA A 171 -13.81 15.86 -19.53
N GLN A 172 -12.59 15.90 -20.07
CA GLN A 172 -11.67 17.05 -20.03
C GLN A 172 -11.06 17.29 -21.42
N PRO A 173 -11.75 18.03 -22.31
CA PRO A 173 -11.24 18.28 -23.65
C PRO A 173 -9.96 19.13 -23.64
N LEU A 174 -9.05 18.86 -24.57
CA LEU A 174 -7.82 19.63 -24.68
C LEU A 174 -8.07 21.05 -25.22
N GLU A 175 -9.16 21.24 -25.97
CA GLU A 175 -9.53 22.52 -26.61
C GLU A 175 -9.94 23.58 -25.58
N ASN A 176 -10.41 23.16 -24.40
CA ASN A 176 -10.81 24.06 -23.32
C ASN A 176 -9.76 24.13 -22.18
N ASN A 177 -8.52 23.73 -22.45
CA ASN A 177 -7.41 23.71 -21.48
C ASN A 177 -7.62 22.68 -20.35
N GLY A 178 -8.30 21.56 -20.64
CA GLY A 178 -8.51 20.47 -19.69
C GLY A 178 -9.54 20.76 -18.60
N TRP A 179 -10.48 21.67 -18.87
CA TRP A 179 -11.58 21.96 -17.94
C TRP A 179 -12.62 20.85 -17.98
N THR A 180 -13.04 20.42 -16.80
CA THR A 180 -14.04 19.38 -16.56
C THR A 180 -15.42 19.80 -17.06
N GLU A 181 -16.08 18.89 -17.78
CA GLU A 181 -17.53 18.94 -17.93
C GLU A 181 -18.20 18.45 -16.63
N TRP A 182 -18.68 19.37 -15.79
CA TRP A 182 -19.08 19.06 -14.40
C TRP A 182 -20.08 17.91 -14.24
N ALA A 183 -21.02 17.72 -15.17
CA ALA A 183 -21.97 16.59 -15.12
C ALA A 183 -21.28 15.21 -15.24
N THR A 184 -20.05 15.16 -15.74
CA THR A 184 -19.24 13.93 -15.83
C THR A 184 -18.46 13.64 -14.55
N CYS A 185 -18.46 14.57 -13.60
CA CYS A 185 -17.83 14.40 -12.30
C CYS A 185 -18.61 13.46 -11.39
N GLU A 186 -19.92 13.29 -11.57
CA GLU A 186 -20.81 12.57 -10.64
C GLU A 186 -20.44 11.10 -10.42
N ALA A 187 -20.60 10.60 -9.17
CA ALA A 187 -20.31 9.22 -8.80
C ALA A 187 -21.22 8.20 -9.50
N HIS A 188 -22.46 8.63 -9.76
CA HIS A 188 -23.51 7.81 -10.33
C HIS A 188 -24.12 8.44 -11.56
N GLY A 189 -24.58 7.58 -12.47
CA GLY A 189 -25.48 8.02 -13.53
C GLY A 189 -26.92 8.16 -13.04
N ASP A 190 -27.80 8.59 -13.93
CA ASP A 190 -29.21 8.85 -13.62
C ASP A 190 -29.95 7.59 -13.13
N ALA A 191 -29.51 6.39 -13.54
CA ALA A 191 -30.11 5.13 -13.13
C ALA A 191 -29.44 4.53 -11.86
N GLY A 192 -28.46 5.21 -11.27
CA GLY A 192 -27.77 4.81 -10.05
C GLY A 192 -26.63 3.80 -10.25
N GLU A 193 -26.25 3.55 -11.51
CA GLU A 193 -25.04 2.84 -11.89
C GLU A 193 -23.79 3.60 -11.44
N ASP A 194 -22.74 2.87 -11.11
CA ASP A 194 -21.45 3.40 -10.69
C ASP A 194 -20.65 3.84 -11.92
N ARG A 195 -20.17 5.10 -11.91
CA ARG A 195 -19.40 5.70 -13.01
C ARG A 195 -17.89 5.59 -12.84
N GLY A 196 -17.44 4.78 -11.89
CA GLY A 196 -16.03 4.49 -11.69
C GLY A 196 -15.36 3.96 -12.96
N VAL A 197 -14.11 4.37 -13.18
CA VAL A 197 -13.27 3.90 -14.29
C VAL A 197 -12.06 3.19 -13.71
N PRO A 198 -12.05 1.85 -13.69
CA PRO A 198 -10.91 1.08 -13.24
C PRO A 198 -9.65 1.47 -14.00
N VAL A 199 -8.58 1.72 -13.26
CA VAL A 199 -7.23 2.04 -13.76
C VAL A 199 -6.21 1.16 -13.06
N ALA A 200 -5.05 0.94 -13.66
CA ALA A 200 -4.03 0.06 -13.10
C ALA A 200 -2.72 0.80 -12.82
N VAL A 201 -2.18 0.57 -11.64
CA VAL A 201 -0.75 0.71 -11.35
C VAL A 201 -0.10 -0.61 -11.73
N LEU A 202 0.64 -0.61 -12.82
CA LEU A 202 1.29 -1.80 -13.34
C LEU A 202 2.75 -1.81 -12.93
N ASP A 203 3.22 -2.96 -12.43
CA ASP A 203 4.63 -3.30 -12.41
C ASP A 203 5.52 -2.36 -11.56
N ASN A 204 4.93 -1.58 -10.65
CA ASN A 204 5.65 -0.70 -9.75
C ASN A 204 6.44 -1.49 -8.70
N LEU A 205 7.59 -0.94 -8.32
CA LEU A 205 8.47 -1.47 -7.28
C LEU A 205 8.58 -0.47 -6.13
N ASP A 206 8.21 -0.90 -4.94
CA ASP A 206 8.32 -0.14 -3.70
C ASP A 206 9.16 -0.91 -2.68
N TYR A 207 10.31 -0.39 -2.26
CA TYR A 207 11.16 -1.13 -1.32
C TYR A 207 11.93 -0.25 -0.34
N HIS A 208 12.06 -0.72 0.90
CA HIS A 208 12.63 0.05 2.03
C HIS A 208 11.97 1.41 2.27
N ASN A 209 10.69 1.54 1.95
CA ASN A 209 9.92 2.74 2.30
C ASN A 209 9.35 2.57 3.71
N THR A 210 8.97 3.66 4.36
CA THR A 210 8.13 3.51 5.56
C THR A 210 6.80 2.87 5.14
N TRP A 211 6.12 3.44 4.14
CA TRP A 211 4.80 2.99 3.70
C TRP A 211 4.66 3.00 2.16
N MET A 212 3.70 2.23 1.64
CA MET A 212 3.18 2.32 0.26
C MET A 212 1.68 2.15 0.32
N GLY A 213 0.92 2.90 -0.47
CA GLY A 213 -0.52 2.66 -0.52
C GLY A 213 -1.35 3.86 -0.92
N SER A 214 -2.43 4.11 -0.20
CA SER A 214 -3.39 5.16 -0.52
C SER A 214 -4.15 5.62 0.72
N TYR A 215 -4.72 6.81 0.68
CA TYR A 215 -5.60 7.26 1.76
C TYR A 215 -7.01 6.69 1.56
N ASN A 216 -7.82 7.34 0.70
CA ASN A 216 -9.14 6.88 0.27
C ASN A 216 -9.08 6.71 -1.25
N LEU A 217 -9.36 5.50 -1.74
CA LEU A 217 -9.13 5.14 -3.13
C LEU A 217 -10.17 4.15 -3.64
N GLY A 218 -10.81 4.47 -4.76
CA GLY A 218 -11.60 3.52 -5.54
C GLY A 218 -10.97 3.26 -6.91
N ASP A 219 -11.43 2.21 -7.57
CA ASP A 219 -11.17 1.97 -9.00
C ASP A 219 -9.69 1.94 -9.43
N LEU A 220 -8.76 1.60 -8.52
CA LEU A 220 -7.33 1.47 -8.84
C LEU A 220 -6.81 0.08 -8.49
N GLN A 221 -6.27 -0.61 -9.50
CA GLN A 221 -5.74 -1.96 -9.40
C GLN A 221 -4.23 -1.91 -9.25
N TYR A 222 -3.69 -2.71 -8.33
CA TYR A 222 -2.26 -2.98 -8.24
C TYR A 222 -1.98 -4.27 -9.00
N LEU A 223 -1.43 -4.12 -10.21
CA LEU A 223 -1.20 -5.22 -11.13
C LEU A 223 0.30 -5.51 -11.20
N ASN A 224 0.71 -6.71 -10.81
CA ASN A 224 2.11 -7.15 -10.79
C ASN A 224 3.05 -6.23 -9.98
N SER A 225 2.51 -5.46 -9.04
CA SER A 225 3.30 -4.59 -8.17
C SER A 225 4.11 -5.41 -7.17
N TYR A 226 5.33 -4.95 -6.88
CA TYR A 226 6.21 -5.59 -5.91
C TYR A 226 6.47 -4.62 -4.76
N ALA A 227 6.17 -5.03 -3.52
CA ALA A 227 6.54 -4.29 -2.34
C ALA A 227 7.27 -5.17 -1.32
N ALA A 228 8.45 -4.74 -0.89
CA ALA A 228 9.26 -5.48 0.04
C ALA A 228 10.02 -4.63 1.05
N ASP A 229 10.32 -5.22 2.21
CA ASP A 229 11.21 -4.68 3.24
C ASP A 229 10.86 -3.25 3.65
N SER A 230 9.57 -2.89 3.49
CA SER A 230 8.99 -1.64 3.94
C SER A 230 8.28 -1.87 5.26
N VAL A 231 8.14 -0.84 6.11
CA VAL A 231 7.40 -1.02 7.37
C VAL A 231 5.96 -1.45 7.07
N ASN A 232 5.28 -0.73 6.16
CA ASN A 232 4.06 -1.22 5.51
C ASN A 232 4.27 -1.36 4.01
N ASN A 233 4.20 -2.59 3.53
CA ASN A 233 4.13 -2.92 2.11
C ASN A 233 2.78 -2.52 1.49
N LEU A 234 1.75 -2.35 2.33
CA LEU A 234 0.47 -1.78 1.95
C LEU A 234 -0.12 -1.00 3.15
N TYR A 235 -0.51 0.25 2.93
CA TYR A 235 -1.10 1.15 3.91
C TYR A 235 -2.29 1.88 3.27
N TRP A 236 -3.50 1.35 3.45
CA TRP A 236 -4.72 1.88 2.83
C TRP A 236 -5.80 2.11 3.87
N LYS A 237 -6.50 3.25 3.82
CA LYS A 237 -7.54 3.54 4.81
C LYS A 237 -8.92 3.10 4.36
N GLU A 238 -9.38 3.56 3.21
CA GLU A 238 -10.72 3.26 2.69
C GLU A 238 -10.68 2.89 1.20
N SER A 239 -11.56 1.99 0.79
CA SER A 239 -11.73 1.61 -0.62
C SER A 239 -13.15 1.11 -0.95
N LYS A 240 -13.38 0.82 -2.24
CA LYS A 240 -14.60 0.20 -2.77
C LYS A 240 -14.27 -0.87 -3.80
N ASN A 241 -15.24 -1.72 -4.15
CA ASN A 241 -15.13 -2.58 -5.33
C ASN A 241 -14.96 -1.76 -6.61
N MET A 242 -14.23 -2.35 -7.56
CA MET A 242 -14.09 -1.86 -8.92
C MET A 242 -15.47 -1.72 -9.59
N ALA A 243 -15.66 -0.66 -10.35
CA ALA A 243 -16.91 -0.44 -11.10
C ALA A 243 -17.16 -1.55 -12.13
N ASP A 244 -16.12 -2.07 -12.79
CA ASP A 244 -16.23 -3.21 -13.71
C ASP A 244 -16.68 -4.51 -13.04
N SER A 245 -16.63 -4.55 -11.70
CA SER A 245 -17.06 -5.66 -10.84
C SER A 245 -16.36 -7.00 -11.08
N CYS A 246 -15.32 -7.04 -11.91
CA CYS A 246 -14.61 -8.24 -12.32
C CYS A 246 -13.10 -8.18 -12.01
N ALA A 247 -12.51 -6.99 -12.03
CA ALA A 247 -11.11 -6.80 -11.68
C ALA A 247 -10.89 -7.00 -10.17
N ALA A 248 -9.81 -7.72 -9.83
CA ALA A 248 -9.31 -7.75 -8.47
C ALA A 248 -8.67 -6.40 -8.11
N THR A 249 -8.71 -6.00 -6.83
CA THR A 249 -8.00 -4.80 -6.38
C THR A 249 -6.49 -5.01 -6.46
N ILE A 250 -6.03 -6.21 -6.13
CA ILE A 250 -4.62 -6.59 -6.20
C ILE A 250 -4.52 -7.86 -7.04
N ARG A 251 -3.68 -7.85 -8.07
CA ARG A 251 -3.47 -9.01 -8.93
C ARG A 251 -2.01 -9.22 -9.28
N GLY A 252 -1.51 -10.44 -9.12
CA GLY A 252 -0.14 -10.80 -9.51
C GLY A 252 0.96 -10.12 -8.68
N ALA A 253 0.58 -9.47 -7.59
CA ALA A 253 1.50 -8.69 -6.76
C ALA A 253 2.37 -9.59 -5.88
N VAL A 254 3.48 -9.04 -5.39
CA VAL A 254 4.34 -9.67 -4.40
C VAL A 254 4.48 -8.75 -3.19
N PHE A 255 4.24 -9.31 -2.01
CA PHE A 255 4.46 -8.64 -0.73
C PHE A 255 5.43 -9.45 0.12
N ALA A 256 6.59 -8.89 0.42
CA ALA A 256 7.65 -9.58 1.14
C ALA A 256 8.13 -8.79 2.38
N ASN A 257 8.30 -9.46 3.52
CA ASN A 257 8.89 -8.87 4.74
C ASN A 257 8.30 -7.51 5.14
N GLY A 258 7.05 -7.51 5.61
CA GLY A 258 6.42 -6.26 6.05
C GLY A 258 4.94 -6.41 6.40
N HIS A 259 4.31 -5.28 6.72
CA HIS A 259 2.92 -5.21 7.12
C HIS A 259 2.01 -4.82 5.96
N LEU A 260 0.83 -5.42 5.90
CA LEU A 260 -0.31 -4.96 5.11
C LEU A 260 -1.33 -4.38 6.09
N SER A 261 -1.24 -3.08 6.29
CA SER A 261 -2.25 -2.25 6.93
C SER A 261 -3.42 -2.05 5.97
N LEU A 262 -4.40 -2.95 6.06
CA LEU A 262 -5.46 -3.06 5.06
C LEU A 262 -6.60 -2.04 5.29
N PRO A 263 -7.35 -1.70 4.23
CA PRO A 263 -8.42 -0.69 4.28
C PRO A 263 -9.76 -1.23 4.75
N ASP A 264 -10.61 -0.33 5.27
CA ASP A 264 -12.05 -0.56 5.26
C ASP A 264 -12.57 -0.49 3.82
N VAL A 265 -13.14 -1.58 3.31
CA VAL A 265 -13.58 -1.67 1.91
C VAL A 265 -15.08 -1.84 1.85
N ARG A 266 -15.81 -1.12 0.97
CA ARG A 266 -17.20 -1.46 0.57
C ARG A 266 -17.15 -2.68 -0.37
N GLY A 267 -17.84 -3.76 -0.03
CA GLY A 267 -17.68 -5.08 -0.65
C GLY A 267 -16.37 -5.78 -0.26
N THR A 268 -15.75 -6.46 -1.23
CA THR A 268 -14.52 -7.27 -1.09
C THR A 268 -13.25 -6.59 -1.62
N LEU A 269 -12.16 -6.61 -0.86
CA LEU A 269 -10.82 -6.47 -1.43
C LEU A 269 -10.34 -7.85 -1.90
N LEU A 270 -10.27 -8.04 -3.21
CA LEU A 270 -9.80 -9.29 -3.81
C LEU A 270 -8.30 -9.21 -4.09
N MET A 271 -7.55 -10.17 -3.54
CA MET A 271 -6.14 -10.42 -3.82
C MET A 271 -6.02 -11.69 -4.65
N GLU A 272 -5.70 -11.54 -5.92
CA GLU A 272 -5.66 -12.61 -6.91
C GLU A 272 -4.23 -12.89 -7.36
N GLN A 273 -3.80 -14.16 -7.34
CA GLN A 273 -2.47 -14.56 -7.79
C GLN A 273 -1.35 -13.78 -7.09
N THR A 274 -1.57 -13.41 -5.83
CA THR A 274 -0.61 -12.63 -5.03
C THR A 274 0.35 -13.57 -4.31
N SER A 275 1.65 -13.28 -4.35
CA SER A 275 2.66 -13.98 -3.56
C SER A 275 2.94 -13.25 -2.26
N PHE A 276 2.93 -13.98 -1.15
CA PHE A 276 3.34 -13.49 0.17
C PHE A 276 4.59 -14.24 0.58
N GLU A 277 5.67 -13.49 0.82
CA GLU A 277 7.02 -14.05 0.97
C GLU A 277 7.68 -13.58 2.28
N GLY A 278 8.47 -14.44 2.91
CA GLY A 278 9.15 -14.08 4.15
C GLY A 278 8.21 -13.98 5.35
N SER A 279 8.24 -12.84 6.07
CA SER A 279 7.34 -12.55 7.20
C SER A 279 6.31 -11.49 6.82
N VAL A 280 5.03 -11.84 6.83
CA VAL A 280 3.95 -10.95 6.40
C VAL A 280 2.87 -10.83 7.48
N THR A 281 2.50 -9.60 7.83
CA THR A 281 1.41 -9.33 8.78
C THR A 281 0.21 -8.72 8.05
N PHE A 282 -0.97 -9.28 8.27
CA PHE A 282 -2.25 -8.76 7.79
C PHE A 282 -2.95 -8.06 8.94
N GLU A 283 -3.01 -6.74 8.89
CA GLU A 283 -3.76 -5.94 9.84
C GLU A 283 -5.13 -5.61 9.25
N ALA A 284 -6.18 -6.14 9.86
CA ALA A 284 -7.53 -5.84 9.43
C ALA A 284 -7.90 -4.40 9.82
N ASN A 285 -8.18 -3.59 8.79
CA ASN A 285 -8.78 -2.28 8.94
C ASN A 285 -8.03 -1.33 9.87
N HIS A 286 -6.77 -1.07 9.57
CA HIS A 286 -5.91 -0.30 10.49
C HIS A 286 -6.40 1.13 10.81
N HIS A 287 -7.35 1.69 10.03
CA HIS A 287 -7.86 3.07 10.19
C HIS A 287 -9.31 3.18 10.59
N CYS A 288 -9.96 2.10 11.02
CA CYS A 288 -11.30 2.22 11.58
C CYS A 288 -11.29 3.08 12.85
N GLY A 289 -12.18 4.06 12.91
CA GLY A 289 -12.37 4.94 14.08
C GLY A 289 -11.26 5.96 14.28
N VAL A 290 -10.24 6.00 13.42
CA VAL A 290 -9.11 6.94 13.53
C VAL A 290 -9.52 8.31 12.96
N GLY A 291 -10.11 9.15 13.80
CA GLY A 291 -10.63 10.45 13.39
C GLY A 291 -11.93 10.30 12.58
N VAL A 292 -11.89 10.61 11.28
CA VAL A 292 -13.05 10.49 10.37
C VAL A 292 -12.89 9.33 9.37
N THR A 293 -11.87 8.49 9.54
CA THR A 293 -11.58 7.40 8.61
C THR A 293 -12.13 6.05 9.08
N GLY A 294 -12.43 5.19 8.10
CA GLY A 294 -13.16 3.95 8.26
C GLY A 294 -14.59 4.06 7.75
N MET A 295 -15.34 2.96 7.79
CA MET A 295 -16.76 2.95 7.44
C MET A 295 -17.65 2.29 8.51
N LEU A 296 -17.75 0.95 8.53
CA LEU A 296 -18.40 0.21 9.63
C LEU A 296 -17.44 -0.77 10.28
N CYS A 297 -16.15 -0.62 10.02
CA CYS A 297 -15.12 -1.43 10.64
C CYS A 297 -15.18 -2.92 10.28
N ASN A 298 -15.88 -3.25 9.18
CA ASN A 298 -16.26 -4.60 8.79
C ASN A 298 -15.86 -4.93 7.36
N PRO A 299 -14.56 -4.85 7.00
CA PRO A 299 -14.10 -5.15 5.66
C PRO A 299 -14.05 -6.65 5.41
N GLN A 300 -14.02 -7.00 4.13
CA GLN A 300 -13.82 -8.36 3.66
C GLN A 300 -12.61 -8.43 2.73
N TYR A 301 -11.66 -9.30 3.06
CA TYR A 301 -10.47 -9.57 2.27
C TYR A 301 -10.53 -11.00 1.76
N VAL A 302 -10.41 -11.17 0.43
CA VAL A 302 -10.51 -12.50 -0.19
C VAL A 302 -9.26 -12.84 -0.97
N PHE A 303 -8.77 -14.06 -0.79
CA PHE A 303 -7.62 -14.61 -1.50
C PHE A 303 -8.07 -15.57 -2.60
N LEU A 304 -7.51 -15.41 -3.80
CA LEU A 304 -7.76 -16.30 -4.95
C LEU A 304 -6.44 -16.67 -5.61
N ASN A 305 -6.11 -17.97 -5.65
CA ASN A 305 -4.88 -18.50 -6.26
C ASN A 305 -3.60 -17.84 -5.74
N SER A 306 -3.61 -17.34 -4.50
CA SER A 306 -2.45 -16.71 -3.86
C SER A 306 -1.48 -17.76 -3.31
N THR A 307 -0.19 -17.43 -3.34
CA THR A 307 0.91 -18.31 -2.91
C THR A 307 1.55 -17.82 -1.62
N TRP A 308 2.05 -18.77 -0.83
CA TRP A 308 2.60 -18.54 0.50
C TRP A 308 4.02 -19.11 0.55
N GLN A 309 5.03 -18.26 0.38
CA GLN A 309 6.45 -18.63 0.44
C GLN A 309 7.05 -18.14 1.76
N VAL A 310 6.52 -18.68 2.84
CA VAL A 310 6.78 -18.18 4.18
C VAL A 310 8.05 -18.81 4.72
N THR A 311 9.10 -18.01 4.89
CA THR A 311 10.30 -18.41 5.66
C THR A 311 10.20 -17.99 7.13
N GLY A 312 9.27 -17.09 7.46
CA GLY A 312 8.95 -16.63 8.83
C GLY A 312 7.54 -17.01 9.31
N GLU A 313 6.80 -16.06 9.90
CA GLU A 313 5.39 -16.28 10.31
C GLU A 313 4.45 -15.32 9.57
N ASN A 314 3.35 -15.86 9.02
CA ASN A 314 2.20 -15.04 8.63
C ASN A 314 1.34 -14.79 9.87
N THR A 315 1.01 -13.53 10.12
CA THR A 315 0.12 -13.17 11.24
C THR A 315 -1.08 -12.36 10.78
N PHE A 316 -2.21 -12.56 11.45
CA PHE A 316 -3.42 -11.78 11.30
C PHE A 316 -3.64 -10.97 12.59
N GLN A 317 -3.92 -9.69 12.43
CA GLN A 317 -4.15 -8.77 13.55
C GLN A 317 -5.53 -8.16 13.43
N PHE A 318 -6.29 -8.27 14.52
CA PHE A 318 -7.55 -7.58 14.75
C PHE A 318 -7.33 -6.68 15.97
N LEU A 319 -7.36 -5.36 15.76
CA LEU A 319 -7.31 -4.42 16.88
C LEU A 319 -8.68 -4.37 17.56
N ALA A 320 -8.73 -4.00 18.84
CA ALA A 320 -9.98 -4.00 19.63
C ALA A 320 -11.09 -3.15 18.99
N GLU A 321 -10.72 -2.06 18.33
CA GLU A 321 -11.63 -1.14 17.63
C GLU A 321 -11.99 -1.66 16.21
N ASN A 322 -11.34 -2.72 15.72
CA ASN A 322 -11.39 -3.19 14.33
C ASN A 322 -11.74 -4.69 14.21
N ASP A 323 -12.27 -5.29 15.28
CA ASP A 323 -12.46 -6.74 15.45
C ASP A 323 -13.68 -7.32 14.70
N ALA A 324 -14.06 -6.70 13.58
CA ALA A 324 -15.13 -7.17 12.70
C ALA A 324 -14.64 -7.58 11.31
N GLY A 325 -13.35 -7.43 10.99
CA GLY A 325 -12.81 -7.85 9.69
C GLY A 325 -12.99 -9.34 9.37
N VAL A 326 -13.17 -9.64 8.09
CA VAL A 326 -13.29 -11.01 7.55
C VAL A 326 -12.17 -11.26 6.55
N PHE A 327 -11.38 -12.31 6.77
CA PHE A 327 -10.48 -12.89 5.77
C PHE A 327 -11.07 -14.20 5.28
N ALA A 328 -11.14 -14.41 3.96
CA ALA A 328 -11.72 -15.61 3.38
C ALA A 328 -10.97 -16.11 2.14
N LEU A 329 -11.11 -17.40 1.85
CA LEU A 329 -10.75 -17.96 0.55
C LEU A 329 -11.88 -17.68 -0.45
N ALA A 330 -11.51 -17.39 -1.69
CA ALA A 330 -12.47 -17.32 -2.79
C ALA A 330 -13.11 -18.70 -3.02
N PRO A 331 -14.35 -18.80 -3.53
CA PRO A 331 -15.06 -20.08 -3.67
C PRO A 331 -14.26 -21.23 -4.34
N PRO A 332 -13.48 -21.01 -5.41
CA PRO A 332 -12.63 -22.07 -5.98
C PRO A 332 -11.56 -22.60 -5.02
N ASP A 333 -10.95 -21.72 -4.22
CA ASP A 333 -9.93 -22.09 -3.23
C ASP A 333 -10.56 -22.64 -1.95
N ALA A 334 -11.75 -22.16 -1.59
CA ALA A 334 -12.52 -22.66 -0.45
C ALA A 334 -12.92 -24.13 -0.65
N ALA A 335 -13.26 -24.52 -1.89
CA ALA A 335 -13.55 -25.90 -2.26
C ALA A 335 -12.36 -26.86 -2.06
N ASN A 336 -11.12 -26.34 -2.06
CA ASN A 336 -9.92 -27.08 -1.71
C ASN A 336 -8.95 -26.25 -0.86
N ALA A 337 -9.28 -26.17 0.44
CA ALA A 337 -8.54 -25.36 1.41
C ALA A 337 -7.19 -25.99 1.87
N GLU A 338 -6.81 -27.16 1.37
CA GLU A 338 -5.54 -27.79 1.74
C GLU A 338 -4.34 -26.98 1.21
N GLY A 339 -3.34 -26.74 2.07
CA GLY A 339 -2.14 -25.96 1.72
C GLY A 339 -2.38 -24.46 1.52
N ARG A 340 -3.53 -23.94 1.94
CA ARG A 340 -3.85 -22.51 1.92
C ARG A 340 -3.47 -21.84 3.25
N ILE A 341 -3.71 -20.53 3.38
CA ILE A 341 -3.27 -19.74 4.55
C ILE A 341 -3.94 -20.13 5.88
N PHE A 342 -5.15 -20.69 5.84
CA PHE A 342 -5.85 -21.14 7.03
C PHE A 342 -5.52 -22.61 7.36
N PRO A 343 -5.69 -23.03 8.63
CA PRO A 343 -5.53 -24.43 8.99
C PRO A 343 -6.41 -25.34 8.14
N THR A 344 -5.95 -26.58 7.88
CA THR A 344 -6.63 -27.53 7.00
C THR A 344 -8.13 -27.66 7.31
N GLY A 345 -8.96 -27.44 6.29
CA GLY A 345 -10.42 -27.52 6.38
C GLY A 345 -11.13 -26.24 6.80
N TYR A 346 -10.39 -25.16 7.11
CA TYR A 346 -10.96 -23.84 7.38
C TYR A 346 -10.82 -22.94 6.15
N GLN A 347 -11.84 -22.12 5.91
CA GLN A 347 -11.99 -21.31 4.70
C GLN A 347 -12.06 -19.81 5.01
N ALA A 348 -12.29 -19.44 6.27
CA ALA A 348 -12.35 -18.04 6.69
C ALA A 348 -11.83 -17.85 8.12
N LEU A 349 -11.35 -16.64 8.39
CA LEU A 349 -10.97 -16.11 9.69
C LEU A 349 -11.72 -14.79 9.93
N VAL A 350 -12.37 -14.69 11.08
CA VAL A 350 -13.17 -13.53 11.49
C VAL A 350 -12.65 -13.02 12.82
N GLY A 351 -12.80 -11.72 13.08
CA GLY A 351 -12.53 -11.15 14.41
C GLY A 351 -13.26 -11.86 15.56
N GLY A 352 -12.64 -11.86 16.74
CA GLY A 352 -13.07 -12.61 17.93
C GLY A 352 -14.42 -12.19 18.50
N SER A 353 -14.84 -10.95 18.23
CA SER A 353 -16.09 -10.36 18.73
C SER A 353 -17.36 -11.03 18.17
N LYS A 354 -17.28 -11.71 17.02
CA LYS A 354 -18.45 -12.32 16.33
C LYS A 354 -18.81 -13.69 16.89
N THR A 355 -18.92 -13.77 18.22
CA THR A 355 -19.09 -15.02 18.99
C THR A 355 -20.36 -15.82 18.64
N TYR A 356 -21.40 -15.19 18.09
CA TYR A 356 -22.60 -15.90 17.61
C TYR A 356 -22.29 -16.92 16.51
N LEU A 357 -21.19 -16.77 15.77
CA LEU A 357 -20.73 -17.74 14.79
C LEU A 357 -20.32 -19.07 15.43
N LEU A 358 -19.87 -19.06 16.69
CA LEU A 358 -19.47 -20.27 17.43
C LEU A 358 -20.66 -21.18 17.76
N ALA A 359 -21.90 -20.66 17.70
CA ALA A 359 -23.10 -21.45 17.94
C ALA A 359 -23.52 -22.28 16.72
N LEU A 360 -23.01 -21.96 15.52
CA LEU A 360 -23.38 -22.63 14.28
C LEU A 360 -22.98 -24.11 14.29
N ASP A 361 -23.95 -24.97 13.98
CA ASP A 361 -23.84 -26.42 13.92
C ASP A 361 -23.25 -27.01 15.21
N HIS A 362 -23.67 -26.48 16.36
CA HIS A 362 -23.15 -26.85 17.68
C HIS A 362 -21.61 -26.69 17.78
N GLY A 363 -21.05 -25.66 17.15
CA GLY A 363 -19.61 -25.38 17.13
C GLY A 363 -18.81 -26.25 16.15
N ALA A 364 -19.50 -26.92 15.21
CA ALA A 364 -18.85 -27.67 14.14
C ALA A 364 -18.43 -26.76 12.97
N THR A 365 -19.16 -25.68 12.72
CA THR A 365 -18.92 -24.78 11.58
C THR A 365 -17.82 -23.75 11.87
N CYS A 366 -17.84 -23.12 13.05
CA CYS A 366 -16.82 -22.15 13.45
C CYS A 366 -16.28 -22.46 14.85
N ARG A 367 -14.98 -22.22 15.05
CA ARG A 367 -14.26 -22.42 16.32
C ARG A 367 -13.25 -21.32 16.56
N THR A 368 -12.91 -21.06 17.81
CA THR A 368 -11.86 -20.09 18.13
C THR A 368 -10.50 -20.57 17.64
N ALA A 369 -9.60 -19.66 17.28
CA ALA A 369 -8.24 -20.02 16.88
C ALA A 369 -7.53 -20.85 17.95
N THR A 370 -7.72 -20.53 19.24
CA THR A 370 -7.18 -21.30 20.36
C THR A 370 -7.64 -22.77 20.35
N GLU A 371 -8.90 -23.05 20.03
CA GLU A 371 -9.41 -24.44 19.93
C GLU A 371 -8.88 -25.20 18.71
N VAL A 372 -8.50 -24.50 17.64
CA VAL A 372 -8.07 -25.10 16.38
C VAL A 372 -6.56 -25.36 16.35
N VAL A 373 -5.76 -24.35 16.74
CA VAL A 373 -4.30 -24.40 16.62
C VAL A 373 -3.57 -24.40 17.96
N GLY A 374 -4.29 -24.27 19.08
CA GLY A 374 -3.72 -24.17 20.42
C GLY A 374 -3.27 -22.75 20.77
N GLU A 375 -3.18 -22.46 22.06
CA GLU A 375 -2.91 -21.11 22.59
C GLU A 375 -1.59 -20.52 22.07
N SER A 376 -0.54 -21.34 21.95
CA SER A 376 0.77 -20.90 21.48
C SER A 376 0.79 -20.43 20.02
N ALA A 377 -0.19 -20.84 19.21
CA ALA A 377 -0.29 -20.45 17.80
C ALA A 377 -1.51 -19.56 17.50
N ALA A 378 -2.44 -19.42 18.45
CA ALA A 378 -3.67 -18.63 18.29
C ALA A 378 -3.40 -17.15 17.98
N GLY A 379 -2.30 -16.59 18.53
CA GLY A 379 -1.87 -15.24 18.24
C GLY A 379 -1.58 -14.97 16.76
N ARG A 380 -1.13 -15.98 15.99
CA ARG A 380 -0.93 -15.85 14.54
C ARG A 380 -2.23 -15.61 13.78
N TYR A 381 -3.36 -16.00 14.36
CA TYR A 381 -4.70 -15.79 13.80
C TYR A 381 -5.47 -14.71 14.57
N GLY A 382 -4.74 -13.83 15.28
CA GLY A 382 -5.32 -12.71 16.04
C GLY A 382 -6.31 -13.14 17.13
N HIS A 383 -6.21 -14.37 17.63
CA HIS A 383 -7.22 -14.98 18.52
C HIS A 383 -8.66 -14.92 17.97
N GLY A 384 -8.80 -14.89 16.64
CA GLY A 384 -10.09 -14.81 15.95
C GLY A 384 -10.87 -16.12 15.92
N ILE A 385 -11.90 -16.15 15.09
CA ILE A 385 -12.79 -17.29 14.85
C ILE A 385 -12.52 -17.86 13.45
N LEU A 386 -12.16 -19.14 13.39
CA LEU A 386 -11.94 -19.88 12.16
C LEU A 386 -13.22 -20.63 11.77
N CYS A 387 -13.64 -20.49 10.51
CA CYS A 387 -14.87 -21.11 9.97
C CYS A 387 -14.58 -22.06 8.81
N ARG A 388 -15.30 -23.18 8.77
CA ARG A 388 -15.24 -24.21 7.72
C ARG A 388 -16.15 -23.93 6.53
N LYS A 389 -17.05 -22.96 6.66
CA LYS A 389 -17.89 -22.43 5.59
C LYS A 389 -17.42 -21.04 5.17
N PRO A 390 -17.72 -20.59 3.95
CA PRO A 390 -17.44 -19.22 3.54
C PRO A 390 -18.22 -18.24 4.42
N VAL A 391 -17.54 -17.19 4.85
CA VAL A 391 -18.13 -16.09 5.62
C VAL A 391 -18.14 -14.84 4.75
N ARG A 392 -19.22 -14.07 4.85
CA ARG A 392 -19.42 -12.78 4.19
C ARG A 392 -19.79 -11.72 5.20
N ARG A 393 -19.46 -10.47 4.86
CA ARG A 393 -19.95 -9.32 5.61
C ARG A 393 -21.46 -9.12 5.40
N LEU A 394 -22.13 -8.61 6.42
CA LEU A 394 -23.49 -8.09 6.37
C LEU A 394 -23.50 -6.79 7.16
N ASN A 395 -23.91 -5.69 6.52
CA ASN A 395 -24.00 -4.39 7.18
C ASN A 395 -25.44 -3.91 7.23
N VAL A 396 -25.80 -3.24 8.33
CA VAL A 396 -27.02 -2.43 8.39
C VAL A 396 -26.59 -0.98 8.59
N TRP A 397 -26.69 -0.16 7.56
CA TRP A 397 -26.38 1.27 7.59
C TRP A 397 -27.57 2.02 8.17
N SER A 398 -27.36 2.67 9.32
CA SER A 398 -28.36 3.51 9.96
C SER A 398 -28.32 4.94 9.42
N ARG A 399 -29.29 5.76 9.81
CA ARG A 399 -29.37 7.16 9.39
C ARG A 399 -29.71 8.07 10.55
N ALA A 400 -29.07 9.24 10.55
CA ALA A 400 -29.34 10.32 11.50
C ALA A 400 -29.34 9.86 12.97
N GLN A 401 -28.51 8.87 13.31
CA GLN A 401 -28.32 8.44 14.70
C GLN A 401 -27.16 9.21 15.33
N THR A 402 -27.12 9.17 16.65
CA THR A 402 -26.02 9.63 17.48
C THR A 402 -25.56 8.48 18.39
N SER A 403 -24.31 8.48 18.80
CA SER A 403 -23.73 7.47 19.68
C SER A 403 -24.54 7.24 20.98
N ALA A 404 -25.19 8.28 21.51
CA ALA A 404 -26.03 8.19 22.71
C ALA A 404 -27.50 7.78 22.43
N GLY A 405 -27.98 7.99 21.20
CA GLY A 405 -29.39 7.82 20.83
C GLY A 405 -29.68 6.61 19.93
N ALA A 406 -28.65 6.00 19.36
CA ALA A 406 -28.79 4.87 18.46
C ALA A 406 -29.44 3.68 19.19
N PRO A 407 -30.51 3.08 18.64
CA PRO A 407 -31.09 1.87 19.22
C PRO A 407 -30.10 0.71 19.11
N ARG A 408 -30.23 -0.31 19.97
CA ARG A 408 -29.41 -1.52 19.83
C ARG A 408 -30.04 -2.43 18.79
N LEU A 409 -29.24 -2.95 17.87
CA LEU A 409 -29.69 -3.98 16.93
C LEU A 409 -29.58 -5.34 17.62
N GLN A 410 -30.61 -6.17 17.51
CA GLN A 410 -30.64 -7.54 17.98
C GLN A 410 -30.49 -8.49 16.80
N LEU A 411 -29.54 -9.42 16.91
CA LEU A 411 -29.32 -10.53 15.99
C LEU A 411 -29.72 -11.83 16.67
N GLU A 412 -30.60 -12.59 16.03
CA GLU A 412 -30.91 -13.96 16.38
C GLU A 412 -30.48 -14.88 15.23
N VAL A 413 -29.68 -15.90 15.54
CA VAL A 413 -29.26 -16.93 14.59
C VAL A 413 -30.08 -18.17 14.89
N LEU A 414 -30.86 -18.62 13.92
CA LEU A 414 -31.66 -19.83 14.02
C LEU A 414 -31.03 -20.94 13.22
N GLN A 415 -31.06 -22.16 13.75
CA GLN A 415 -30.79 -23.39 13.01
C GLN A 415 -32.01 -24.31 13.10
N ASP A 416 -32.52 -24.75 11.95
CA ASP A 416 -33.72 -25.58 11.85
C ASP A 416 -34.93 -24.97 12.59
N GLY A 417 -35.04 -23.64 12.54
CA GLY A 417 -36.09 -22.86 13.22
C GLY A 417 -35.89 -22.69 14.73
N VAL A 418 -34.79 -23.16 15.30
CA VAL A 418 -34.45 -23.01 16.72
C VAL A 418 -33.35 -21.96 16.89
N ALA A 419 -33.55 -20.98 17.77
CA ALA A 419 -32.53 -20.01 18.10
C ALA A 419 -31.31 -20.68 18.76
N VAL A 420 -30.15 -20.62 18.10
CA VAL A 420 -28.87 -21.15 18.61
C VAL A 420 -27.97 -20.04 19.16
N ALA A 421 -28.16 -18.81 18.71
CA ALA A 421 -27.52 -17.62 19.28
C ALA A 421 -28.49 -16.43 19.27
N THR A 422 -28.40 -15.60 20.29
CA THR A 422 -29.09 -14.30 20.35
C THR A 422 -28.15 -13.32 21.01
N GLY A 423 -27.98 -12.15 20.39
CA GLY A 423 -27.08 -11.13 20.90
C GLY A 423 -27.42 -9.76 20.37
N LEU A 424 -26.81 -8.75 20.98
CA LEU A 424 -26.91 -7.37 20.52
C LEU A 424 -25.68 -7.06 19.68
N VAL A 425 -25.92 -6.43 18.53
CA VAL A 425 -24.88 -5.91 17.65
C VAL A 425 -24.69 -4.45 18.04
N GLU A 426 -23.44 -4.11 18.35
CA GLU A 426 -23.09 -2.75 18.75
C GLU A 426 -23.23 -1.79 17.58
N TYR A 427 -23.64 -0.57 17.90
CA TYR A 427 -23.70 0.53 16.96
C TYR A 427 -22.29 1.07 16.73
N TRP A 428 -21.94 1.25 15.47
CA TRP A 428 -20.67 1.79 15.02
C TRP A 428 -20.91 3.11 14.31
N GLN A 429 -20.02 4.06 14.57
CA GLN A 429 -20.04 5.38 13.96
C GLN A 429 -18.61 5.87 13.76
N ILE A 430 -18.33 6.38 12.57
CA ILE A 430 -17.04 6.96 12.21
C ILE A 430 -17.16 8.47 12.15
N GLY A 431 -16.32 9.19 12.89
CA GLY A 431 -16.40 10.65 13.00
C GLY A 431 -17.40 11.12 14.07
N ASN A 432 -17.78 12.39 13.99
CA ASN A 432 -18.58 13.05 15.05
C ASN A 432 -20.07 12.66 15.02
N ASP A 433 -20.72 12.80 16.18
CA ASP A 433 -22.16 12.61 16.36
C ASP A 433 -23.00 13.48 15.43
N GLY A 434 -23.96 12.89 14.70
CA GLY A 434 -24.90 13.61 13.83
C GLY A 434 -24.32 14.14 12.52
N ASP A 435 -22.99 14.19 12.37
CA ASP A 435 -22.29 14.75 11.21
C ASP A 435 -21.89 13.69 10.16
N THR A 436 -22.01 12.40 10.46
CA THR A 436 -21.47 11.32 9.63
C THR A 436 -22.55 10.36 9.13
N LYS A 437 -22.43 9.98 7.86
CA LYS A 437 -23.26 8.96 7.20
C LYS A 437 -22.65 7.55 7.33
N LYS A 438 -21.41 7.44 7.83
CA LYS A 438 -20.69 6.18 8.13
C LYS A 438 -21.09 5.65 9.51
N GLN A 439 -22.31 5.16 9.60
CA GLN A 439 -22.90 4.68 10.86
C GLN A 439 -23.83 3.49 10.65
N GLY A 440 -23.91 2.59 11.63
CA GLY A 440 -24.67 1.35 11.50
C GLY A 440 -24.17 0.18 12.33
N TYR A 441 -24.45 -1.03 11.86
CA TYR A 441 -24.25 -2.27 12.61
C TYR A 441 -23.52 -3.30 11.73
N PRO A 442 -22.25 -3.60 12.05
CA PRO A 442 -21.44 -4.57 11.30
C PRO A 442 -21.59 -6.01 11.79
N MET A 443 -21.86 -6.92 10.85
CA MET A 443 -22.02 -8.36 11.09
C MET A 443 -21.26 -9.20 10.06
N ALA A 444 -21.11 -10.49 10.37
CA ALA A 444 -20.53 -11.51 9.52
C ALA A 444 -21.49 -12.71 9.49
N VAL A 445 -21.74 -13.26 8.30
CA VAL A 445 -22.73 -14.32 8.06
C VAL A 445 -22.12 -15.43 7.22
N THR A 446 -22.49 -16.68 7.49
CA THR A 446 -22.16 -17.78 6.59
C THR A 446 -23.15 -17.80 5.43
N VAL A 447 -22.66 -18.07 4.23
CA VAL A 447 -23.51 -18.20 3.05
C VAL A 447 -24.18 -19.58 2.99
N THR A 448 -25.30 -19.62 2.29
CA THR A 448 -26.10 -20.81 2.03
C THR A 448 -25.79 -21.33 0.64
N ASP A 449 -25.77 -22.64 0.44
CA ASP A 449 -25.48 -23.21 -0.87
C ASP A 449 -26.59 -22.79 -1.86
N ALA A 450 -26.20 -22.41 -3.08
CA ALA A 450 -27.13 -21.85 -4.07
C ALA A 450 -28.32 -22.79 -4.37
N GLU A 451 -28.09 -24.11 -4.31
CA GLU A 451 -29.10 -25.16 -4.52
C GLU A 451 -30.02 -25.41 -3.30
N GLU A 452 -29.66 -24.91 -2.11
CA GLU A 452 -30.38 -25.19 -0.86
C GLU A 452 -31.58 -24.27 -0.71
N THR A 453 -32.79 -24.73 -1.06
CA THR A 453 -34.00 -23.88 -1.03
C THR A 453 -34.52 -23.60 0.39
N ASN A 454 -34.11 -24.40 1.38
CA ASN A 454 -34.38 -24.20 2.80
C ASN A 454 -33.05 -24.22 3.53
N SER A 455 -32.38 -23.06 3.60
CA SER A 455 -31.22 -22.92 4.48
C SER A 455 -31.62 -23.31 5.90
N THR A 456 -30.86 -24.20 6.52
CA THR A 456 -31.02 -24.52 7.94
C THR A 456 -30.71 -23.31 8.81
N THR A 457 -29.81 -22.42 8.38
CA THR A 457 -29.42 -21.21 9.10
C THR A 457 -30.22 -19.99 8.66
N VAL A 458 -30.83 -19.28 9.62
CA VAL A 458 -31.54 -18.00 9.39
C VAL A 458 -30.96 -16.92 10.29
N TYR A 459 -30.69 -15.75 9.72
CA TYR A 459 -30.29 -14.55 10.46
C TYR A 459 -31.50 -13.65 10.60
N ARG A 460 -31.99 -13.46 11.83
CA ARG A 460 -33.12 -12.59 12.13
C ARG A 460 -32.65 -11.30 12.80
N LEU A 461 -33.05 -10.17 12.24
CA LEU A 461 -32.72 -8.83 12.70
C LEU A 461 -33.96 -8.10 13.24
N SER A 462 -33.82 -7.46 14.38
CA SER A 462 -34.80 -6.51 14.92
C SER A 462 -34.08 -5.44 15.73
N LEU A 463 -34.74 -4.32 16.03
CA LEU A 463 -34.28 -3.47 17.13
C LEU A 463 -34.54 -4.19 18.47
N GLU A 464 -33.78 -3.85 19.50
CA GLU A 464 -33.93 -4.40 20.85
C GLU A 464 -35.40 -4.32 21.32
N GLY A 465 -35.92 -5.43 21.85
CA GLY A 465 -37.33 -5.55 22.20
C GLY A 465 -38.26 -5.91 21.04
N GLY A 466 -37.72 -6.28 19.87
CA GLY A 466 -38.49 -6.71 18.70
C GLY A 466 -38.99 -5.57 17.82
N GLY A 467 -38.37 -4.39 17.92
CA GLY A 467 -38.74 -3.23 17.09
C GLY A 467 -38.38 -3.43 15.61
N GLU A 468 -39.12 -2.73 14.74
CA GLU A 468 -38.91 -2.77 13.29
C GLU A 468 -37.63 -2.05 12.87
N ILE A 469 -36.98 -2.54 11.81
CA ILE A 469 -35.83 -1.89 11.18
C ILE A 469 -36.35 -0.74 10.30
N PRO A 470 -36.00 0.54 10.59
CA PRO A 470 -36.53 1.71 9.88
C PRO A 470 -36.34 1.60 8.37
N SER A 471 -37.36 2.00 7.59
CA SER A 471 -37.41 1.76 6.13
C SER A 471 -36.30 2.45 5.33
N ASP A 472 -35.77 3.54 5.85
CA ASP A 472 -34.70 4.35 5.27
C ASP A 472 -33.29 3.83 5.60
N TRP A 473 -33.15 2.86 6.51
CA TRP A 473 -31.89 2.16 6.74
C TRP A 473 -31.59 1.20 5.58
N VAL A 474 -30.31 0.96 5.33
CA VAL A 474 -29.86 0.12 4.21
C VAL A 474 -29.25 -1.17 4.76
N ILE A 475 -29.80 -2.31 4.35
CA ILE A 475 -29.20 -3.62 4.60
C ILE A 475 -28.33 -3.98 3.40
N GLU A 476 -27.04 -4.19 3.61
CA GLU A 476 -26.04 -4.46 2.58
C GLU A 476 -25.41 -5.85 2.81
N PHE A 477 -25.81 -6.79 1.97
CA PHE A 477 -25.16 -8.09 1.76
C PHE A 477 -24.48 -8.17 0.37
N SER A 478 -24.88 -7.30 -0.55
CA SER A 478 -24.45 -7.36 -1.94
C SER A 478 -22.95 -7.15 -2.07
N ASP A 479 -22.32 -7.93 -2.94
CA ASP A 479 -20.91 -7.83 -3.26
C ASP A 479 -20.72 -8.13 -4.74
N ARG A 480 -20.23 -7.13 -5.50
CA ARG A 480 -20.19 -7.23 -6.97
C ARG A 480 -19.22 -8.32 -7.41
N ILE A 481 -18.05 -8.35 -6.78
CA ILE A 481 -16.99 -9.30 -7.09
C ILE A 481 -17.48 -10.72 -6.81
N MET A 482 -18.14 -10.93 -5.67
CA MET A 482 -18.64 -12.27 -5.35
C MET A 482 -19.68 -12.74 -6.35
N GLY A 483 -20.72 -11.94 -6.56
CA GLY A 483 -21.83 -12.31 -7.43
C GLY A 483 -21.47 -12.46 -8.91
N HIS A 484 -20.50 -11.70 -9.43
CA HIS A 484 -20.11 -11.75 -10.84
C HIS A 484 -18.99 -12.75 -11.15
N ARG A 485 -18.03 -12.95 -10.23
CA ARG A 485 -16.88 -13.84 -10.50
C ARG A 485 -17.12 -15.29 -10.09
N PHE A 486 -17.91 -15.51 -9.04
CA PHE A 486 -18.06 -16.83 -8.43
C PHE A 486 -19.50 -17.34 -8.41
N GLY A 487 -20.43 -16.54 -8.93
CA GLY A 487 -21.86 -16.81 -8.92
C GLY A 487 -22.56 -16.16 -7.72
N VAL A 488 -23.88 -16.08 -7.83
CA VAL A 488 -24.72 -15.46 -6.79
C VAL A 488 -24.75 -16.32 -5.53
N GLU A 489 -24.38 -15.70 -4.41
CA GLU A 489 -24.45 -16.29 -3.07
C GLU A 489 -25.73 -15.83 -2.38
N PHE A 490 -26.25 -16.64 -1.46
CA PHE A 490 -27.49 -16.33 -0.77
C PHE A 490 -27.33 -16.48 0.74
N ILE A 491 -28.10 -15.69 1.49
CA ILE A 491 -28.38 -15.89 2.91
C ILE A 491 -29.88 -15.94 3.15
N HIS A 492 -30.32 -16.59 4.23
CA HIS A 492 -31.70 -16.44 4.69
C HIS A 492 -31.74 -15.34 5.75
N LEU A 493 -32.31 -14.19 5.38
CA LEU A 493 -32.43 -13.02 6.22
C LEU A 493 -33.90 -12.77 6.55
N GLU A 494 -34.22 -12.59 7.83
CA GLU A 494 -35.49 -12.04 8.28
C GLU A 494 -35.20 -10.68 8.95
N ALA A 495 -35.87 -9.61 8.54
CA ALA A 495 -35.72 -8.30 9.18
C ALA A 495 -37.08 -7.75 9.59
N ALA A 496 -37.23 -7.39 10.87
CA ALA A 496 -38.48 -6.89 11.42
C ALA A 496 -38.94 -5.64 10.64
N GLY A 497 -40.20 -5.63 10.18
CA GLY A 497 -40.76 -4.56 9.35
C GLY A 497 -40.31 -4.55 7.89
N ARG A 498 -39.59 -5.59 7.41
CA ARG A 498 -39.12 -5.72 6.02
C ARG A 498 -39.55 -7.06 5.41
N GLU A 499 -39.71 -7.07 4.08
CA GLU A 499 -39.99 -8.29 3.32
C GLU A 499 -38.72 -8.74 2.58
N CYS A 500 -38.04 -9.76 3.10
CA CYS A 500 -36.77 -10.25 2.56
C CYS A 500 -36.90 -11.45 1.61
N GLY A 501 -38.09 -12.04 1.48
CA GLY A 501 -38.28 -13.33 0.80
C GLY A 501 -37.58 -14.49 1.53
N ASN A 502 -37.46 -15.64 0.86
CA ASN A 502 -36.83 -16.85 1.44
C ASN A 502 -35.30 -16.86 1.30
N LYS A 503 -34.74 -16.00 0.43
CA LYS A 503 -33.30 -15.85 0.19
C LYS A 503 -33.00 -14.39 -0.16
N THR A 504 -31.99 -13.84 0.49
CA THR A 504 -31.38 -12.56 0.14
C THR A 504 -30.12 -12.82 -0.68
N SER A 505 -30.08 -12.25 -1.86
CA SER A 505 -29.03 -12.44 -2.87
C SER A 505 -27.83 -11.51 -2.63
N SER A 506 -26.61 -11.99 -2.93
CA SER A 506 -25.41 -11.15 -3.02
C SER A 506 -25.44 -10.18 -4.21
N GLN A 507 -26.51 -10.23 -5.01
CA GLN A 507 -26.80 -9.28 -6.09
C GLN A 507 -28.00 -8.38 -5.79
N HIS A 508 -28.51 -8.30 -4.57
CA HIS A 508 -29.61 -7.37 -4.27
C HIS A 508 -29.31 -5.94 -4.75
N ASP A 509 -30.36 -5.14 -4.99
CA ASP A 509 -30.23 -3.77 -5.47
C ASP A 509 -29.28 -2.96 -4.56
N ARG A 510 -28.29 -2.33 -5.20
CA ARG A 510 -27.22 -1.53 -4.58
C ARG A 510 -27.00 -0.21 -5.32
N ARG A 511 -27.99 0.25 -6.08
CA ARG A 511 -27.89 1.53 -6.77
C ARG A 511 -27.76 2.66 -5.75
N TRP A 512 -26.95 3.66 -6.09
CA TRP A 512 -26.58 4.76 -5.19
C TRP A 512 -25.94 4.32 -3.87
N LEU A 513 -25.38 3.10 -3.84
CA LEU A 513 -24.62 2.57 -2.73
C LEU A 513 -23.14 2.59 -3.15
N ASP A 514 -22.49 3.74 -2.97
CA ASP A 514 -21.03 3.88 -3.13
C ASP A 514 -20.35 4.34 -1.83
N GLY A 515 -19.03 4.17 -1.77
CA GLY A 515 -18.19 4.43 -0.59
C GLY A 515 -17.79 5.88 -0.34
N ASN A 516 -18.17 6.84 -1.19
CA ASN A 516 -17.71 8.21 -1.06
C ASN A 516 -18.80 9.14 -0.51
N GLN A 517 -19.31 8.83 0.68
CA GLN A 517 -20.25 9.73 1.36
C GLN A 517 -19.60 11.05 1.81
N ASP A 518 -18.27 11.11 1.94
CA ASP A 518 -17.57 12.29 2.48
C ASP A 518 -16.86 13.13 1.40
N GLY A 519 -16.53 12.55 0.24
CA GLY A 519 -15.78 13.25 -0.82
C GLY A 519 -16.66 13.99 -1.84
N ASP A 520 -17.88 13.52 -2.12
CA ASP A 520 -18.84 14.26 -2.98
C ASP A 520 -19.40 15.51 -2.28
N GLU A 521 -19.42 15.53 -0.93
CA GLU A 521 -19.88 16.69 -0.16
C GLU A 521 -18.97 17.92 -0.32
N ARG A 522 -17.66 17.73 -0.54
CA ARG A 522 -16.74 18.86 -0.74
C ARG A 522 -16.87 19.53 -2.11
N GLN A 523 -17.54 18.89 -3.06
CA GLN A 523 -17.63 19.39 -4.44
C GLN A 523 -19.02 19.90 -4.83
N HIS A 524 -20.12 19.34 -4.31
CA HIS A 524 -21.45 19.69 -4.83
C HIS A 524 -22.57 20.01 -3.84
N GLY A 525 -22.36 19.94 -2.52
CA GLY A 525 -23.40 20.37 -1.57
C GLY A 525 -24.74 19.65 -1.75
N ASP A 526 -24.70 18.38 -2.19
CA ASP A 526 -25.90 17.56 -2.35
C ASP A 526 -26.14 16.72 -1.09
N ASP A 527 -27.13 17.16 -0.31
CA ASP A 527 -27.79 16.42 0.77
C ASP A 527 -28.54 15.15 0.28
N ASP A 528 -28.37 14.77 -0.99
CA ASP A 528 -29.35 13.99 -1.76
C ASP A 528 -28.94 12.53 -2.05
N ALA A 529 -27.72 12.11 -1.67
CA ALA A 529 -27.41 10.68 -1.50
C ALA A 529 -28.30 10.04 -0.40
N GLY A 530 -28.85 10.88 0.48
CA GLY A 530 -29.71 10.56 1.62
C GLY A 530 -31.15 10.15 1.29
N GLY A 531 -31.47 9.67 0.08
CA GLY A 531 -32.82 9.16 -0.23
C GLY A 531 -32.90 8.06 -1.29
N ARG A 532 -31.79 7.77 -1.98
CA ARG A 532 -31.78 6.91 -3.17
C ARG A 532 -31.08 5.57 -2.98
N ALA A 533 -30.20 5.43 -1.97
CA ALA A 533 -29.47 4.18 -1.72
C ALA A 533 -30.43 3.01 -1.43
N ARG A 534 -30.29 1.95 -2.24
CA ARG A 534 -31.11 0.73 -2.15
C ARG A 534 -30.32 -0.40 -1.49
N GLY A 535 -31.01 -1.35 -0.88
CA GLY A 535 -30.40 -2.48 -0.20
C GLY A 535 -31.30 -3.72 -0.21
N ALA A 536 -30.89 -4.76 0.51
CA ALA A 536 -31.68 -5.96 0.70
C ALA A 536 -33.05 -5.64 1.33
N CYS A 537 -34.05 -6.48 1.03
CA CYS A 537 -35.40 -6.39 1.57
C CYS A 537 -36.11 -5.05 1.29
N SER A 538 -35.75 -4.38 0.19
CA SER A 538 -36.32 -3.12 -0.24
C SER A 538 -37.44 -3.25 -1.28
N GLY A 539 -37.70 -4.49 -1.75
CA GLY A 539 -38.70 -4.78 -2.78
C GLY A 539 -38.23 -4.50 -4.22
N TRP A 540 -36.97 -4.10 -4.40
CA TRP A 540 -36.36 -3.93 -5.73
C TRP A 540 -35.69 -5.21 -6.21
N ASP A 541 -35.70 -5.40 -7.53
CA ASP A 541 -35.05 -6.53 -8.19
C ASP A 541 -33.52 -6.48 -8.00
N ASP A 542 -32.91 -7.67 -8.02
CA ASP A 542 -31.46 -7.84 -8.02
C ASP A 542 -30.80 -7.10 -9.19
N MET A 543 -29.58 -6.61 -8.95
CA MET A 543 -28.71 -6.12 -10.01
C MET A 543 -28.42 -7.24 -11.02
N PRO A 544 -28.36 -6.92 -12.32
CA PRO A 544 -28.03 -7.90 -13.33
C PRO A 544 -26.62 -8.48 -13.12
N GLU A 545 -26.47 -9.77 -13.44
CA GLU A 545 -25.18 -10.43 -13.43
C GLU A 545 -24.35 -9.97 -14.64
N VAL A 546 -23.06 -9.70 -14.41
CA VAL A 546 -22.08 -9.39 -15.44
C VAL A 546 -21.22 -10.63 -15.66
N ALA A 547 -21.19 -11.14 -16.89
CA ALA A 547 -20.35 -12.27 -17.24
C ALA A 547 -18.88 -11.80 -17.34
N CYS A 548 -18.07 -12.05 -16.32
CA CYS A 548 -16.67 -11.60 -16.31
C CYS A 548 -15.82 -12.18 -17.45
N SER A 549 -16.22 -13.27 -18.11
CA SER A 549 -15.56 -13.76 -19.33
C SER A 549 -15.73 -12.83 -20.54
N SER A 550 -16.71 -11.92 -20.50
CA SER A 550 -16.99 -10.92 -21.53
C SER A 550 -16.46 -9.53 -21.20
N VAL A 551 -16.01 -9.32 -19.95
CA VAL A 551 -15.33 -8.09 -19.53
C VAL A 551 -13.86 -8.24 -19.88
N ALA A 552 -13.32 -7.30 -20.67
CA ALA A 552 -11.91 -7.29 -20.99
C ALA A 552 -11.09 -7.17 -19.70
N ALA A 553 -9.98 -7.90 -19.61
CA ALA A 553 -9.04 -7.70 -18.51
C ALA A 553 -8.61 -6.23 -18.50
N LEU A 554 -8.51 -5.63 -17.32
CA LEU A 554 -8.05 -4.24 -17.20
C LEU A 554 -6.72 -4.07 -17.93
N GLN A 555 -6.71 -3.19 -18.93
CA GLN A 555 -5.53 -2.83 -19.70
C GLN A 555 -5.04 -1.46 -19.25
N LEU A 556 -3.77 -1.18 -19.52
CA LEU A 556 -3.27 0.18 -19.41
C LEU A 556 -4.04 1.10 -20.36
N PRO A 557 -4.20 2.39 -20.02
CA PRO A 557 -4.82 3.36 -20.92
C PRO A 557 -4.24 3.30 -22.33
N ASP A 558 -5.12 3.08 -23.31
CA ASP A 558 -4.88 2.97 -24.75
C ASP A 558 -6.12 3.45 -25.50
N CYS A 559 -5.95 4.23 -26.56
CA CYS A 559 -7.02 4.85 -27.35
C CYS A 559 -6.88 4.49 -28.83
N PRO A 560 -7.10 3.22 -29.23
CA PRO A 560 -6.82 2.73 -30.59
C PRO A 560 -7.57 3.49 -31.69
N GLU A 561 -8.72 4.07 -31.38
CA GLU A 561 -9.51 4.92 -32.28
C GLU A 561 -8.78 6.19 -32.72
N GLU A 562 -7.82 6.68 -31.93
CA GLU A 562 -7.00 7.85 -32.26
C GLU A 562 -5.84 7.50 -33.21
N CYS A 563 -5.56 6.20 -33.42
CA CYS A 563 -4.53 5.69 -34.35
C CYS A 563 -5.16 4.73 -35.40
N PRO A 564 -5.83 5.23 -36.45
CA PRO A 564 -6.65 4.41 -37.35
C PRO A 564 -5.90 3.34 -38.15
N GLU A 565 -4.60 3.55 -38.42
CA GLU A 565 -3.75 2.56 -39.09
C GLU A 565 -3.30 1.42 -38.14
N GLY A 566 -3.68 1.52 -36.86
CA GLY A 566 -3.20 0.66 -35.79
C GLY A 566 -1.77 1.00 -35.37
N CYS A 567 -1.35 0.43 -34.23
CA CYS A 567 0.03 0.52 -33.78
C CYS A 567 0.78 -0.80 -34.06
N PRO A 568 2.11 -0.75 -34.28
CA PRO A 568 2.90 -1.97 -34.43
C PRO A 568 2.84 -2.82 -33.16
N ASP A 569 3.25 -4.09 -33.28
CA ASP A 569 3.33 -5.00 -32.13
C ASP A 569 4.19 -4.38 -31.01
N ASN A 570 3.75 -4.57 -29.76
CA ASN A 570 4.38 -4.00 -28.56
C ASN A 570 4.38 -2.46 -28.51
N ALA A 571 3.47 -1.80 -29.23
CA ALA A 571 3.12 -0.40 -29.06
C ALA A 571 1.68 -0.25 -28.57
N TYR A 572 1.32 0.96 -28.15
CA TYR A 572 -0.05 1.35 -27.82
C TYR A 572 -0.34 2.74 -28.42
N CYS A 573 -1.61 3.04 -28.67
CA CYS A 573 -2.00 4.38 -29.12
C CYS A 573 -2.16 5.28 -27.89
N ALA A 574 -1.27 6.26 -27.76
CA ALA A 574 -1.29 7.17 -26.62
C ALA A 574 -2.49 8.11 -26.70
N CYS A 575 -3.38 7.97 -25.71
CA CYS A 575 -4.54 8.83 -25.53
C CYS A 575 -4.14 10.32 -25.54
N GLY A 576 -4.94 11.14 -26.20
CA GLY A 576 -4.70 12.58 -26.36
C GLY A 576 -3.61 12.95 -27.37
N ARG A 577 -2.66 12.06 -27.69
CA ARG A 577 -1.61 12.31 -28.71
C ARG A 577 -1.98 11.77 -30.09
N GLY A 578 -2.79 10.71 -30.16
CA GLY A 578 -3.07 10.02 -31.42
C GLY A 578 -1.82 9.49 -32.11
N ALA A 579 -0.86 9.01 -31.31
CA ALA A 579 0.43 8.52 -31.78
C ALA A 579 0.78 7.20 -31.10
N CYS A 580 1.43 6.30 -31.85
CA CYS A 580 1.90 5.03 -31.33
C CYS A 580 3.18 5.20 -30.51
N LEU A 581 3.13 4.78 -29.25
CA LEU A 581 4.28 4.74 -28.34
C LEU A 581 4.63 3.29 -27.99
N CYS A 582 5.92 2.97 -27.90
CA CYS A 582 6.35 1.64 -27.49
C CYS A 582 5.92 1.34 -26.05
N GLN A 583 5.45 0.11 -25.82
CA GLN A 583 5.24 -0.42 -24.49
C GLN A 583 6.58 -0.51 -23.75
N ALA A 584 6.53 -0.43 -22.41
CA ALA A 584 7.72 -0.51 -21.58
C ALA A 584 8.47 -1.84 -21.84
N GLY A 585 9.76 -1.76 -22.18
CA GLY A 585 10.58 -2.93 -22.54
C GLY A 585 10.86 -3.07 -24.04
N PHE A 586 10.22 -2.24 -24.87
CA PHE A 586 10.35 -2.28 -26.32
C PHE A 586 10.90 -0.99 -26.91
N LEU A 587 11.52 -1.12 -28.08
CA LEU A 587 12.44 -0.14 -28.65
C LEU A 587 12.35 -0.04 -30.18
N GLY A 588 12.74 1.14 -30.68
CA GLY A 588 12.84 1.48 -32.10
C GLY A 588 11.51 1.93 -32.71
N ASP A 589 11.57 2.47 -33.92
CA ASP A 589 10.40 3.05 -34.62
C ASP A 589 9.24 2.08 -34.85
N SER A 590 9.51 0.77 -34.75
CA SER A 590 8.51 -0.31 -34.88
C SER A 590 8.28 -1.08 -33.57
N CYS A 591 8.90 -0.68 -32.46
CA CYS A 591 8.85 -1.37 -31.17
C CYS A 591 9.23 -2.86 -31.24
N ALA A 592 9.98 -3.26 -32.27
CA ALA A 592 10.35 -4.65 -32.52
C ALA A 592 11.53 -5.15 -31.68
N THR A 593 12.30 -4.24 -31.06
CA THR A 593 13.47 -4.61 -30.26
C THR A 593 13.05 -4.85 -28.81
N ASP A 594 13.06 -6.11 -28.39
CA ASP A 594 12.87 -6.52 -26.99
C ASP A 594 14.18 -6.38 -26.20
N VAL A 595 14.15 -5.52 -25.17
CA VAL A 595 15.29 -5.25 -24.27
C VAL A 595 15.71 -6.52 -23.52
N CYS A 596 14.74 -7.31 -23.04
CA CYS A 596 14.98 -8.51 -22.25
C CYS A 596 15.47 -9.69 -23.08
N ALA A 597 14.95 -9.88 -24.30
CA ALA A 597 15.50 -10.87 -25.23
C ALA A 597 16.97 -10.59 -25.56
N SER A 598 17.34 -9.30 -25.60
CA SER A 598 18.71 -8.85 -25.89
C SER A 598 19.66 -8.99 -24.69
N ALA A 599 19.16 -8.88 -23.44
CA ALA A 599 19.96 -8.91 -22.22
C ALA A 599 20.59 -10.28 -21.90
N ARG A 600 19.97 -11.39 -22.33
CA ARG A 600 20.49 -12.76 -22.17
C ARG A 600 20.92 -13.12 -20.73
N CYS A 601 20.08 -12.77 -19.75
CA CYS A 601 20.28 -13.17 -18.36
C CYS A 601 20.47 -14.69 -18.25
N GLY A 602 21.41 -15.11 -17.41
CA GLY A 602 21.70 -16.51 -17.08
C GLY A 602 20.57 -17.12 -16.26
N ALA A 603 20.71 -18.40 -15.91
CA ALA A 603 19.70 -19.12 -15.13
C ALA A 603 19.46 -18.54 -13.72
N HIS A 604 20.35 -17.65 -13.26
CA HIS A 604 20.33 -17.02 -11.94
C HIS A 604 20.17 -15.50 -12.02
N GLY A 605 19.55 -15.03 -13.10
CA GLY A 605 19.24 -13.61 -13.27
C GLY A 605 17.86 -13.42 -13.87
N ARG A 606 17.08 -12.53 -13.26
CA ARG A 606 15.81 -12.07 -13.80
C ARG A 606 16.01 -10.82 -14.62
N CYS A 607 15.51 -10.81 -15.86
CA CYS A 607 15.49 -9.58 -16.63
C CYS A 607 14.48 -8.60 -16.02
N THR A 608 14.94 -7.42 -15.62
CA THR A 608 14.12 -6.29 -15.20
C THR A 608 14.12 -5.17 -16.25
N GLY A 609 14.58 -5.51 -17.46
CA GLY A 609 14.73 -4.62 -18.62
C GLY A 609 13.40 -4.12 -19.14
N ARG A 610 12.88 -3.10 -18.48
CA ARG A 610 11.88 -2.21 -19.04
C ARG A 610 12.67 -1.02 -19.60
N TYR A 611 12.45 -0.71 -20.88
CA TYR A 611 13.07 0.39 -21.63
C TYR A 611 13.43 1.55 -20.71
N LEU A 612 14.69 2.03 -20.71
CA LEU A 612 15.16 3.18 -19.91
C LEU A 612 15.32 4.47 -20.75
N GLY A 613 14.92 4.41 -22.02
CA GLY A 613 15.01 5.40 -23.09
C GLY A 613 16.32 6.07 -23.49
N GLY A 614 16.33 6.49 -24.76
CA GLY A 614 17.48 6.96 -25.54
C GLY A 614 18.05 5.92 -26.53
N ASP A 615 18.88 6.38 -27.47
CA ASP A 615 19.66 5.55 -28.43
C ASP A 615 20.79 4.74 -27.77
N LEU A 616 20.90 4.76 -26.44
CA LEU A 616 21.93 4.03 -25.71
C LEU A 616 21.49 2.59 -25.46
N PRO A 617 22.22 1.58 -25.98
CA PRO A 617 21.92 0.20 -25.70
C PRO A 617 22.33 -0.10 -24.25
N ALA A 618 21.40 0.10 -23.31
CA ALA A 618 21.57 -0.35 -21.93
C ALA A 618 21.45 -1.88 -21.87
N VAL A 619 22.41 -2.60 -22.45
CA VAL A 619 22.58 -4.05 -22.28
C VAL A 619 23.38 -4.37 -21.01
N ALA A 620 23.94 -3.35 -20.35
CA ALA A 620 24.95 -3.56 -19.33
C ALA A 620 24.40 -3.85 -17.92
N ALA A 621 23.15 -3.55 -17.57
CA ALA A 621 22.65 -3.77 -16.21
C ALA A 621 21.14 -4.07 -16.15
N VAL A 622 20.69 -4.94 -17.04
CA VAL A 622 19.26 -5.29 -17.19
C VAL A 622 18.88 -6.56 -16.41
N CYS A 623 19.87 -7.35 -16.00
CA CYS A 623 19.66 -8.56 -15.23
C CYS A 623 19.85 -8.27 -13.74
N THR A 624 18.81 -8.53 -12.95
CA THR A 624 18.89 -8.61 -11.49
C THR A 624 19.28 -10.02 -11.12
N CYS A 625 20.39 -10.20 -10.41
CA CYS A 625 20.93 -11.52 -10.09
C CYS A 625 20.35 -12.06 -8.79
N ASP A 626 20.15 -13.37 -8.73
CA ASP A 626 19.83 -14.09 -7.51
C ASP A 626 20.99 -13.94 -6.50
N GLU A 627 20.72 -14.15 -5.21
CA GLU A 627 21.72 -14.09 -4.16
C GLU A 627 22.91 -15.04 -4.45
N GLY A 628 24.13 -14.55 -4.21
CA GLY A 628 25.37 -15.24 -4.56
C GLY A 628 25.80 -15.13 -6.03
N TRP A 629 24.92 -14.70 -6.94
CA TRP A 629 25.23 -14.51 -8.36
C TRP A 629 25.49 -13.03 -8.70
N SER A 630 26.30 -12.81 -9.73
CA SER A 630 26.72 -11.46 -10.14
C SER A 630 27.08 -11.38 -11.63
N GLY A 631 27.37 -10.15 -12.07
CA GLY A 631 27.72 -9.82 -13.44
C GLY A 631 26.56 -9.36 -14.30
N LEU A 632 26.87 -8.80 -15.48
CA LEU A 632 25.87 -8.14 -16.34
C LEU A 632 24.76 -9.09 -16.83
N THR A 633 25.05 -10.40 -16.80
CA THR A 633 24.11 -11.45 -17.20
C THR A 633 23.87 -12.47 -16.09
N CYS A 634 24.30 -12.24 -14.84
CA CYS A 634 24.06 -13.18 -13.73
C CYS A 634 24.49 -14.62 -14.02
N LYS A 635 25.70 -14.77 -14.57
CA LYS A 635 26.32 -16.06 -14.90
C LYS A 635 27.58 -16.35 -14.07
N ALA A 636 28.04 -15.37 -13.30
CA ALA A 636 29.14 -15.56 -12.36
C ALA A 636 28.56 -15.80 -10.97
N ASN A 637 29.12 -16.76 -10.24
CA ASN A 637 28.81 -17.01 -8.84
C ASN A 637 30.13 -16.99 -8.06
N PRO A 638 30.58 -15.81 -7.59
CA PRO A 638 31.78 -15.74 -6.74
C PRO A 638 31.58 -16.43 -5.38
N CYS A 639 30.34 -16.77 -5.02
CA CYS A 639 29.98 -17.51 -3.82
C CYS A 639 29.87 -19.03 -4.03
N GLU A 640 30.22 -19.53 -5.22
CA GLU A 640 30.17 -20.95 -5.53
C GLU A 640 31.13 -21.74 -4.61
N GLY A 641 30.61 -22.79 -3.98
CA GLY A 641 31.36 -23.60 -3.02
C GLY A 641 31.36 -23.06 -1.58
N ASN A 642 30.59 -22.00 -1.30
CA ASN A 642 30.48 -21.32 0.00
C ASN A 642 31.87 -20.95 0.57
N PRO A 643 32.50 -19.88 0.05
CA PRO A 643 33.81 -19.46 0.52
C PRO A 643 33.81 -18.91 1.96
N CYS A 644 32.63 -18.72 2.58
CA CYS A 644 32.46 -18.22 3.93
C CYS A 644 32.37 -19.33 5.01
N GLY A 645 32.67 -20.57 4.62
CA GLY A 645 32.66 -21.70 5.54
C GLY A 645 31.29 -22.00 6.14
N GLU A 646 31.26 -22.77 7.24
CA GLU A 646 30.01 -23.17 7.90
C GLU A 646 29.37 -22.07 8.77
N HIS A 647 30.03 -20.92 8.92
CA HIS A 647 29.67 -19.87 9.89
C HIS A 647 29.53 -18.48 9.28
N GLY A 648 29.25 -18.41 7.97
CA GLY A 648 29.02 -17.15 7.29
C GLY A 648 28.18 -17.30 6.03
N THR A 649 27.45 -16.25 5.70
CA THR A 649 26.68 -16.13 4.47
C THR A 649 27.48 -15.35 3.43
N CYS A 650 27.63 -15.90 2.23
CA CYS A 650 28.35 -15.25 1.15
C CYS A 650 27.50 -14.24 0.38
N VAL A 651 27.98 -13.01 0.26
CA VAL A 651 27.36 -11.94 -0.52
C VAL A 651 28.26 -11.56 -1.69
N ALA A 652 27.77 -11.78 -2.91
CA ALA A 652 28.49 -11.44 -4.13
C ALA A 652 28.56 -9.91 -4.34
N LEU A 653 29.76 -9.38 -4.59
CA LEU A 653 29.99 -7.95 -4.83
C LEU A 653 30.31 -7.63 -6.30
N SER A 654 30.89 -8.58 -7.03
CA SER A 654 31.15 -8.47 -8.47
C SER A 654 31.31 -9.87 -9.09
N GLU A 655 31.57 -9.98 -10.40
CA GLU A 655 31.79 -11.27 -11.08
C GLU A 655 32.91 -12.12 -10.47
N THR A 656 33.83 -11.51 -9.73
CA THR A 656 35.00 -12.18 -9.15
C THR A 656 35.20 -11.88 -7.67
N ASN A 657 34.31 -11.12 -7.04
CA ASN A 657 34.50 -10.66 -5.67
C ASN A 657 33.27 -10.94 -4.81
N TYR A 658 33.49 -11.27 -3.54
CA TYR A 658 32.47 -11.57 -2.55
C TYR A 658 32.87 -10.96 -1.20
N ARG A 659 31.91 -10.90 -0.27
CA ARG A 659 32.17 -10.70 1.15
C ARG A 659 31.43 -11.76 1.96
N CYS A 660 31.94 -12.07 3.14
CA CYS A 660 31.27 -12.95 4.08
C CYS A 660 30.61 -12.17 5.20
N GLU A 661 29.35 -12.48 5.47
CA GLU A 661 28.62 -11.99 6.63
C GLU A 661 28.63 -13.10 7.68
N CYS A 662 29.52 -12.96 8.67
CA CYS A 662 29.76 -14.01 9.65
C CYS A 662 28.66 -14.07 10.72
N GLU A 663 28.34 -15.28 11.15
CA GLU A 663 27.50 -15.54 12.31
C GLU A 663 28.10 -14.92 13.58
N SER A 664 27.25 -14.67 14.58
CA SER A 664 27.70 -14.19 15.89
C SER A 664 28.75 -15.14 16.46
N SER A 665 29.87 -14.58 16.93
CA SER A 665 31.08 -15.29 17.41
C SER A 665 32.08 -15.76 16.36
N TRP A 666 31.92 -15.37 15.09
CA TRP A 666 32.87 -15.68 14.01
C TRP A 666 33.38 -14.43 13.29
N SER A 667 34.61 -14.49 12.79
CA SER A 667 35.27 -13.41 12.05
C SER A 667 36.25 -13.92 11.00
N GLY A 668 36.92 -13.01 10.32
CA GLY A 668 37.83 -13.30 9.20
C GLY A 668 37.14 -13.17 7.85
N GLU A 669 37.93 -13.17 6.77
CA GLU A 669 37.41 -13.01 5.40
C GLU A 669 36.53 -14.18 4.95
N ASP A 670 36.68 -15.36 5.56
CA ASP A 670 35.95 -16.60 5.28
C ASP A 670 35.17 -17.13 6.49
N CYS A 671 34.99 -16.30 7.54
CA CYS A 671 34.31 -16.67 8.78
C CYS A 671 34.86 -17.94 9.46
N SER A 672 36.13 -18.31 9.21
CA SER A 672 36.76 -19.50 9.80
C SER A 672 37.35 -19.24 11.20
N GLU A 673 37.43 -17.99 11.62
CA GLU A 673 38.01 -17.61 12.89
C GLU A 673 36.90 -17.52 13.95
N THR A 674 36.87 -18.50 14.86
CA THR A 674 36.01 -18.40 16.04
C THR A 674 36.61 -17.43 17.05
N CYS A 675 35.75 -16.57 17.59
CA CYS A 675 36.07 -15.75 18.76
C CYS A 675 35.78 -16.50 20.08
N ASP A 676 35.23 -17.73 20.02
CA ASP A 676 35.13 -18.61 21.18
C ASP A 676 36.54 -18.90 21.70
N ASP A 677 36.74 -18.77 23.01
CA ASP A 677 38.03 -18.90 23.71
C ASP A 677 39.13 -17.87 23.41
N VAL A 678 38.94 -16.93 22.47
CA VAL A 678 39.87 -15.77 22.30
C VAL A 678 39.73 -14.80 23.48
N CYS A 679 38.55 -14.78 24.07
CA CYS A 679 38.15 -13.89 25.13
C CYS A 679 38.24 -14.55 26.53
N GLN A 680 39.43 -15.07 26.92
CA GLN A 680 39.66 -15.68 28.25
C GLN A 680 40.37 -14.72 29.24
N GLY A 681 39.64 -14.20 30.25
CA GLY A 681 40.18 -13.43 31.39
C GLY A 681 39.15 -12.46 32.00
N SER A 682 39.53 -11.49 32.83
CA SER A 682 38.60 -10.60 33.59
C SER A 682 38.98 -9.09 33.56
N TYR A 683 37.96 -8.21 33.51
CA TYR A 683 38.00 -6.77 33.18
C TYR A 683 38.98 -5.95 34.04
N PRO A 684 39.64 -4.87 33.53
CA PRO A 684 39.54 -4.24 32.20
C PRO A 684 40.40 -4.89 31.12
N TYR A 685 40.97 -6.07 31.40
CA TYR A 685 41.73 -6.87 30.46
C TYR A 685 41.18 -8.31 30.43
N ASN A 686 39.99 -8.46 29.82
CA ASN A 686 39.23 -9.67 29.38
C ASN A 686 37.84 -9.93 30.04
N CYS A 687 37.04 -10.77 29.38
CA CYS A 687 35.60 -11.17 29.48
C CYS A 687 34.87 -11.35 30.84
N ASN A 688 33.54 -11.13 30.85
CA ASN A 688 32.62 -11.42 31.97
C ASN A 688 31.73 -12.64 31.63
N THR A 689 31.73 -13.69 32.45
CA THR A 689 30.94 -14.93 32.25
C THR A 689 29.44 -14.78 32.50
N GLY A 690 28.95 -13.55 32.72
CA GLY A 690 27.56 -13.26 33.07
C GLY A 690 26.73 -12.52 32.02
N LEU A 691 27.30 -12.14 30.87
CA LEU A 691 26.58 -11.40 29.81
C LEU A 691 26.87 -12.03 28.45
N SER A 692 25.92 -12.83 27.97
CA SER A 692 25.77 -13.12 26.54
C SER A 692 24.87 -12.04 25.93
N PRO A 693 25.15 -11.52 24.72
CA PRO A 693 26.16 -11.98 23.75
C PRO A 693 27.37 -11.04 23.58
N ALA A 694 28.53 -11.63 23.29
CA ALA A 694 29.70 -10.95 22.72
C ALA A 694 29.59 -10.95 21.18
N PHE A 695 30.18 -9.97 20.50
CA PHE A 695 30.22 -9.91 19.03
C PHE A 695 31.64 -9.65 18.52
N CYS A 696 31.98 -10.26 17.38
CA CYS A 696 33.29 -10.10 16.74
C CYS A 696 33.32 -8.84 15.88
N LEU A 697 34.48 -8.17 15.86
CA LEU A 697 34.74 -7.03 14.99
C LEU A 697 35.35 -7.50 13.67
N SER A 698 35.08 -6.77 12.58
CA SER A 698 35.48 -7.13 11.21
C SER A 698 37.00 -7.21 10.95
N TYR A 699 37.83 -6.85 11.93
CA TYR A 699 39.29 -6.85 11.86
C TYR A 699 39.95 -7.83 12.84
N GLY A 700 39.17 -8.76 13.42
CA GLY A 700 39.64 -9.78 14.37
C GLY A 700 39.73 -9.23 15.82
N GLY A 701 38.85 -9.73 16.69
CA GLY A 701 38.73 -9.37 18.11
C GLY A 701 37.27 -9.40 18.61
N CYS A 702 37.03 -9.57 19.92
CA CYS A 702 35.67 -9.55 20.50
C CYS A 702 35.33 -8.23 21.24
N SER A 703 34.06 -7.82 21.16
CA SER A 703 33.45 -6.74 21.95
C SER A 703 32.27 -7.31 22.77
N TYR A 704 32.04 -6.79 23.98
CA TYR A 704 30.90 -7.18 24.83
C TYR A 704 29.78 -6.16 24.72
N SER A 705 28.54 -6.63 24.59
CA SER A 705 27.38 -5.80 24.88
C SER A 705 27.32 -5.51 26.37
N THR A 706 27.76 -4.33 26.80
CA THR A 706 27.31 -3.76 28.07
C THR A 706 26.06 -2.93 27.79
N SER A 707 24.94 -3.60 27.50
CA SER A 707 23.59 -3.00 27.41
C SER A 707 23.58 -1.53 26.99
N SER A 708 23.97 -1.24 25.74
CA SER A 708 23.62 -0.05 24.96
C SER A 708 24.40 -0.10 23.64
N PHE A 709 23.67 -0.30 22.55
CA PHE A 709 24.20 -0.34 21.19
C PHE A 709 24.74 1.02 20.76
N ASP A 710 25.86 0.96 20.04
CA ASP A 710 26.56 2.07 19.43
C ASP A 710 26.27 2.06 17.93
N SER A 711 25.70 3.14 17.40
CA SER A 711 26.09 3.64 16.09
C SER A 711 25.85 5.14 16.04
N ALA A 712 26.85 5.89 16.51
CA ALA A 712 27.35 7.16 15.96
C ALA A 712 27.64 8.28 16.98
N ASP A 713 27.14 8.20 18.22
CA ASP A 713 27.24 9.32 19.16
C ASP A 713 27.68 8.89 20.57
N ALA A 714 28.97 8.62 20.73
CA ALA A 714 29.59 8.57 22.06
C ALA A 714 29.63 9.98 22.67
N CYS A 715 28.50 10.43 23.20
CA CYS A 715 28.37 11.64 24.02
C CYS A 715 27.44 11.36 25.20
N CYS A 716 27.98 10.88 26.32
CA CYS A 716 27.32 11.02 27.62
C CYS A 716 28.15 11.92 28.53
N ILE A 717 27.51 12.98 29.00
CA ILE A 717 27.99 13.90 30.03
C ILE A 717 28.18 13.12 31.33
N ASN A 718 29.23 13.43 32.06
CA ASN A 718 29.55 12.79 33.33
C ASN A 718 28.41 13.04 34.34
N GLY A 719 27.65 12.01 34.73
CA GLY A 719 26.81 12.03 35.93
C GLY A 719 25.28 11.90 35.79
N CYS A 720 24.71 11.48 34.66
CA CYS A 720 23.27 11.13 34.59
C CYS A 720 23.03 9.62 34.49
N ASP A 721 22.07 9.11 35.26
CA ASP A 721 21.60 7.72 35.21
C ASP A 721 20.44 7.58 34.20
N PRO A 722 20.63 6.88 33.06
CA PRO A 722 19.59 6.73 32.04
C PRO A 722 18.43 5.81 32.45
N CYS A 723 18.52 5.14 33.60
CA CYS A 723 17.46 4.28 34.12
C CYS A 723 16.65 4.91 35.26
N ALA A 724 16.98 6.13 35.72
CA ALA A 724 16.36 6.71 36.92
C ALA A 724 16.01 8.21 36.86
N ASP A 725 16.58 9.02 35.96
CA ASP A 725 16.43 10.48 35.99
C ASP A 725 15.63 11.05 34.79
N VAL A 726 14.62 11.89 35.08
CA VAL A 726 13.75 12.52 34.07
C VAL A 726 14.26 13.90 33.61
N VAL A 727 15.20 14.54 34.33
CA VAL A 727 15.90 15.79 33.89
C VAL A 727 17.32 15.87 34.51
N CYS A 728 18.34 16.16 33.70
CA CYS A 728 19.72 16.43 34.16
C CYS A 728 19.94 17.91 34.55
N PRO A 729 20.54 18.22 35.73
CA PRO A 729 20.91 19.59 36.10
C PRO A 729 22.29 20.00 35.54
N SER A 730 22.36 21.20 34.95
CA SER A 730 23.52 21.92 34.35
C SER A 730 24.78 22.03 35.26
N THR A 731 26.05 22.27 34.84
CA THR A 731 26.62 23.32 33.94
C THR A 731 28.06 23.07 33.42
N ASP A 732 28.71 21.90 33.53
CA ASP A 732 30.16 21.78 33.24
C ASP A 732 30.54 20.87 32.06
N ASN A 733 31.08 21.49 31.00
CA ASN A 733 31.72 20.84 29.85
C ASN A 733 33.10 20.28 30.24
N GLN A 734 33.24 18.96 30.37
CA GLN A 734 34.55 18.30 30.52
C GLN A 734 34.71 17.16 29.50
N CYS A 735 35.54 17.41 28.47
CA CYS A 735 36.01 16.40 27.51
C CYS A 735 37.21 15.63 28.08
N MET A 736 37.27 14.32 27.91
CA MET A 736 38.28 13.46 28.55
C MET A 736 39.55 13.16 27.72
N SER A 737 39.71 13.65 26.48
CA SER A 737 41.00 13.56 25.77
C SER A 737 41.20 14.62 24.67
N PRO A 738 42.45 14.97 24.31
CA PRO A 738 42.74 15.84 23.17
C PRO A 738 42.50 15.09 21.85
N GLY A 739 41.54 15.56 21.05
CA GLY A 739 41.22 14.99 19.74
C GLY A 739 40.38 15.94 18.91
N VAL A 740 40.32 15.68 17.59
CA VAL A 740 39.48 16.41 16.63
C VAL A 740 38.24 15.56 16.35
N CYS A 741 37.05 15.99 16.78
CA CYS A 741 35.80 15.41 16.29
C CYS A 741 35.71 15.62 14.77
N ARG A 742 35.49 14.55 14.01
CA ARG A 742 35.16 14.60 12.58
C ARG A 742 33.81 13.90 12.38
N ASN A 743 32.82 14.65 11.93
CA ASN A 743 31.58 14.07 11.40
C ASN A 743 31.78 13.75 9.91
N GLY A 744 31.64 12.48 9.54
CA GLY A 744 31.20 12.05 8.21
C GLY A 744 32.17 12.20 7.02
N ILE A 745 31.85 11.44 5.98
CA ILE A 745 32.69 11.04 4.83
C ILE A 745 32.52 12.04 3.67
N GLY A 746 33.58 12.70 3.20
CA GLY A 746 33.61 13.51 1.97
C GLY A 746 34.54 14.74 2.01
N PRO A 747 35.17 15.17 0.89
CA PRO A 747 36.27 16.12 0.91
C PRO A 747 35.76 17.57 1.06
N TRP A 748 36.57 18.40 1.73
CA TRP A 748 36.35 19.83 2.05
C TRP A 748 35.70 20.10 3.42
N THR A 749 36.53 19.88 4.44
CA THR A 749 36.38 20.29 5.85
C THR A 749 36.50 21.81 6.06
N LEU A 750 35.94 22.30 7.18
CA LEU A 750 36.71 23.15 8.10
C LEU A 750 36.64 22.60 9.55
N PRO A 751 37.77 22.39 10.24
CA PRO A 751 37.86 21.75 11.56
C PRO A 751 37.67 22.73 12.74
N VAL A 752 37.11 22.24 13.85
CA VAL A 752 37.21 22.91 15.17
C VAL A 752 38.44 22.35 15.90
N THR A 753 39.43 23.20 16.18
CA THR A 753 40.63 22.83 16.94
C THR A 753 40.45 23.12 18.43
N CYS A 754 40.53 22.08 19.27
CA CYS A 754 40.83 22.24 20.69
C CYS A 754 42.36 22.40 20.88
N PRO A 755 42.84 23.34 21.72
CA PRO A 755 44.26 23.69 21.80
C PRO A 755 45.11 22.60 22.49
N SER A 756 46.35 22.41 22.00
CA SER A 756 47.31 21.46 22.54
C SER A 756 47.89 21.88 23.89
N LEU A 757 47.86 20.97 24.87
CA LEU A 757 48.64 21.08 26.12
C LEU A 757 50.15 21.05 25.83
N SER A 758 50.89 21.95 26.47
CA SER A 758 52.33 22.14 26.27
C SER A 758 53.16 20.99 26.83
N LEU A 759 54.05 20.43 26.00
CA LEU A 759 55.15 19.57 26.43
C LEU A 759 56.25 20.46 27.04
N LYS A 760 56.55 20.28 28.33
CA LYS A 760 57.79 20.78 28.93
C LYS A 760 58.96 19.91 28.46
N SER A 761 60.00 20.55 27.92
CA SER A 761 61.28 19.96 27.51
C SER A 761 62.10 19.40 28.69
N PRO A 762 63.04 18.45 28.45
CA PRO A 762 63.78 17.74 29.48
C PRO A 762 64.97 18.56 30.05
N PRO A 763 65.41 18.34 31.30
CA PRO A 763 66.68 18.84 31.80
C PRO A 763 67.87 17.96 31.38
N PRO A 764 69.10 18.52 31.30
CA PRO A 764 70.27 17.90 30.69
C PRO A 764 71.15 17.09 31.66
N ALA A 765 71.82 16.09 31.08
CA ALA A 765 72.90 15.19 31.56
C ALA A 765 72.56 14.22 32.69
#